data_AF-D9ZDZ3-F1
#
_entry.id   AF-D9ZDZ3-F1
#
_cell.length_a   1.000
_cell.length_b   1.000
_cell.length_c   1.000
_cell.angle_alpha   90.00
_cell.angle_beta   90.00
_cell.angle_gamma   90.00
#
_symmetry.space_group_name_H-M   'P 1'
#
loop_
_entity.id
_entity.type
_entity.pdbx_description
1 polymer ?
#
loop_
_entity_poly.entity_id
_entity_poly.type
_entity_poly.pdbx_seq_one_letter_code
_entity_poly.pdbx_strand_id
1 'polypeptide(L)'
;MASGVAAIMLCAGGTFTVNAAEEEPVKADVSVKAIQGLSDDFIGGMDVSSMLSLEESGVTFKNANGEVEDLFTLLKESGVNYVRLRVWNDPFTADGQGYGGGNVNADRALTMAKRATAAGLKVLVDFHYSDFWADPSKQQVPKAWKSFEGDADKTADTVYDYTKQTLTTFKQAGVDVGMVQVGNETTAKIAGISGWDGMSKVFSAGSKAIREVLPEAKVVIHFTNPEKAGTYATYAKQLSNHNVDYDVFASSYYPFWHGTTENLASVLKNVASTYKKDVMVAETSWAYTLDDGDDDSNTVPSKVTADNLKKYDISPQGQADEIRAVAEAVNNIGDNDGDGENDGLGVFYWEPAWVPVGTGGKDNAELVDTWNKYGGGWATEAAGEYDPNDAGLYWGGSGVDNQALFDFDGKALASLPTFKYIHTGAVTDHVFTKIDPVEITATDSDSIDAIKAQLPSEVTAHYQDGVDETETVTWQSAALDWIRGAGTYTITGTTNAGHDVTVTVTVTATPAKDYVTDGSFENAENDKNWTIAGTGASITEDSGNAADGKRALKFWASDAYSFSATQTITGLEPGEYVLTAMSQGAAADNAAITDGVALSATTGGKTTSDALELNGWVKFDTATVPVTVGADGTATITITGNLPADAWGNVDKVSLVKKTETPVKPSTENLDKAVAEAGKINRDEYTNESLAKLDQALAAADVLLAGSTYTEQDVNDVIKLVADAIAGLAQKEVSSLTVTPSKTTYQVGDAIDADHDLKVVGNYSAGMGNVTLSADQFTLDYDFSAPADAAKVTVTLKSNPNVTETYTVAVTARAEGGSGNGSDGAGNGGATINPDTGEGDKTNGANGDKITGVLSNTGSAVTAVGLAVVVLGVAGGVSLALRRKRS
;
A
#
# COMPACT_ATOMS: atom_id res chain seq x y z
N MET A 1 -83.24 24.80 -10.39
CA MET A 1 -83.43 23.66 -11.32
C MET A 1 -82.09 22.99 -11.48
N ALA A 2 -82.04 21.72 -11.13
CA ALA A 2 -80.83 20.92 -10.98
C ALA A 2 -80.48 20.20 -12.28
N SER A 3 -79.18 20.02 -12.55
CA SER A 3 -78.53 18.71 -12.72
C SER A 3 -77.21 18.84 -13.49
N GLY A 4 -76.14 18.30 -12.88
CA GLY A 4 -75.11 17.50 -13.55
C GLY A 4 -73.93 18.21 -14.21
N VAL A 5 -72.76 18.18 -13.55
CA VAL A 5 -71.47 17.77 -14.15
C VAL A 5 -70.61 17.15 -13.03
N ALA A 6 -70.04 15.98 -13.31
CA ALA A 6 -69.16 15.22 -12.43
C ALA A 6 -67.77 15.87 -12.30
N ALA A 7 -67.19 15.82 -11.10
CA ALA A 7 -65.78 16.10 -10.87
C ALA A 7 -65.16 14.94 -10.08
N ILE A 8 -64.09 14.39 -10.65
CA ILE A 8 -63.20 13.37 -10.10
C ILE A 8 -62.46 13.99 -8.90
N MET A 9 -62.50 13.32 -7.74
CA MET A 9 -61.62 13.59 -6.61
C MET A 9 -60.72 12.38 -6.39
N LEU A 10 -59.42 12.57 -6.67
CA LEU A 10 -58.33 11.74 -6.18
C LEU A 10 -58.29 11.84 -4.65
N CYS A 11 -58.41 10.72 -3.95
CA CYS A 11 -58.04 10.63 -2.55
C CYS A 11 -56.60 10.15 -2.46
N ALA A 12 -55.69 11.05 -2.11
CA ALA A 12 -54.34 10.72 -1.68
C ALA A 12 -54.41 10.06 -0.30
N GLY A 13 -54.15 8.76 -0.24
CA GLY A 13 -53.79 8.05 0.98
C GLY A 13 -52.28 7.96 1.05
N GLY A 14 -51.64 8.95 1.71
CA GLY A 14 -50.23 8.84 2.06
C GLY A 14 -50.06 7.82 3.18
N THR A 15 -49.46 6.68 2.87
CA THR A 15 -48.88 5.80 3.88
C THR A 15 -47.64 6.48 4.44
N PHE A 16 -47.70 6.85 5.73
CA PHE A 16 -46.51 7.22 6.48
C PHE A 16 -45.63 5.98 6.59
N THR A 17 -44.54 5.93 5.83
CA THR A 17 -43.43 5.03 6.12
C THR A 17 -42.83 5.48 7.45
N VAL A 18 -42.98 4.65 8.47
CA VAL A 18 -42.18 4.75 9.68
C VAL A 18 -40.76 4.48 9.23
N ASN A 19 -39.90 5.51 9.20
CA ASN A 19 -38.45 5.26 9.13
C ASN A 19 -38.12 4.33 10.29
N ALA A 20 -37.57 3.16 9.99
CA ALA A 20 -36.80 2.43 10.99
C ALA A 20 -35.81 3.44 11.59
N ALA A 21 -35.79 3.57 12.91
CA ALA A 21 -34.74 4.36 13.54
C ALA A 21 -33.42 3.68 13.13
N GLU A 22 -32.60 4.35 12.34
CA GLU A 22 -31.23 3.91 12.09
C GLU A 22 -30.60 3.70 13.48
N GLU A 23 -30.19 2.48 13.77
CA GLU A 23 -29.43 2.23 14.99
C GLU A 23 -28.17 3.10 14.92
N GLU A 24 -27.89 3.82 16.00
CA GLU A 24 -26.68 4.65 16.07
C GLU A 24 -25.45 3.75 15.89
N PRO A 25 -24.46 4.16 15.06
CA PRO A 25 -23.30 3.34 14.77
C PRO A 25 -22.53 3.02 16.05
N VAL A 26 -22.01 1.78 16.14
CA VAL A 26 -21.27 1.34 17.33
C VAL A 26 -19.84 1.87 17.30
N LYS A 27 -19.27 2.13 18.48
CA LYS A 27 -17.83 2.44 18.58
C LYS A 27 -17.02 1.17 18.30
N ALA A 28 -16.06 1.24 17.39
CA ALA A 28 -15.14 0.14 17.07
C ALA A 28 -13.77 0.67 16.63
N ASP A 29 -12.81 -0.23 16.42
CA ASP A 29 -11.45 0.09 15.95
C ASP A 29 -11.36 0.23 14.41
N VAL A 30 -12.42 -0.18 13.71
CA VAL A 30 -12.66 0.03 12.27
C VAL A 30 -13.92 0.87 12.05
N SER A 31 -13.96 1.59 10.94
CA SER A 31 -15.14 2.29 10.44
C SER A 31 -15.85 1.47 9.39
N VAL A 32 -17.16 1.29 9.53
CA VAL A 32 -17.97 0.55 8.55
C VAL A 32 -19.30 1.27 8.41
N LYS A 33 -19.65 1.67 7.19
CA LYS A 33 -20.97 2.22 6.92
C LYS A 33 -21.99 1.10 6.80
N ALA A 34 -23.08 1.19 7.56
CA ALA A 34 -24.23 0.31 7.41
C ALA A 34 -24.71 0.29 5.95
N ILE A 35 -25.15 -0.88 5.48
CA ILE A 35 -25.73 -1.05 4.16
C ILE A 35 -27.24 -0.84 4.28
N GLN A 36 -27.73 0.18 3.58
CA GLN A 36 -29.14 0.53 3.61
C GLN A 36 -29.99 -0.55 2.95
N GLY A 37 -31.06 -0.97 3.63
CA GLY A 37 -31.98 -2.01 3.13
C GLY A 37 -31.39 -3.42 3.11
N LEU A 38 -30.28 -3.66 3.80
CA LEU A 38 -29.73 -5.01 3.98
C LEU A 38 -30.73 -5.87 4.77
N SER A 39 -31.05 -7.06 4.24
CA SER A 39 -31.94 -8.01 4.92
C SER A 39 -31.28 -8.54 6.20
N ASP A 40 -32.05 -8.73 7.28
CA ASP A 40 -31.58 -9.41 8.50
C ASP A 40 -31.13 -10.86 8.22
N ASP A 41 -31.66 -11.47 7.14
CA ASP A 41 -31.32 -12.81 6.68
C ASP A 41 -30.17 -12.83 5.65
N PHE A 42 -29.55 -11.68 5.35
CA PHE A 42 -28.40 -11.61 4.45
C PHE A 42 -27.26 -12.50 4.95
N ILE A 43 -26.68 -13.28 4.05
CA ILE A 43 -25.68 -14.28 4.41
C ILE A 43 -24.33 -13.59 4.58
N GLY A 44 -23.85 -13.53 5.82
CA GLY A 44 -22.48 -13.23 6.19
C GLY A 44 -21.79 -14.53 6.55
N GLY A 45 -21.15 -15.16 5.57
CA GLY A 45 -20.57 -16.49 5.67
C GLY A 45 -19.05 -16.47 5.72
N MET A 46 -18.46 -17.57 6.22
CA MET A 46 -17.01 -17.77 6.21
C MET A 46 -16.64 -19.23 5.88
N ASP A 47 -15.64 -19.44 5.02
CA ASP A 47 -15.04 -20.76 4.78
C ASP A 47 -13.86 -20.96 5.74
N VAL A 48 -13.97 -21.91 6.68
CA VAL A 48 -12.91 -22.20 7.65
C VAL A 48 -12.43 -23.65 7.54
N SER A 49 -12.42 -24.22 6.35
CA SER A 49 -12.21 -25.67 6.23
C SER A 49 -10.81 -26.14 6.61
N SER A 50 -9.82 -25.24 6.69
CA SER A 50 -8.49 -25.52 7.23
C SER A 50 -8.48 -25.78 8.75
N MET A 51 -9.52 -25.36 9.48
CA MET A 51 -9.44 -25.17 10.94
C MET A 51 -9.04 -26.42 11.74
N LEU A 52 -9.52 -27.60 11.36
CA LEU A 52 -9.21 -28.82 12.12
C LEU A 52 -7.73 -29.17 12.01
N SER A 53 -7.15 -29.00 10.83
CA SER A 53 -5.73 -29.23 10.61
C SER A 53 -4.88 -28.20 11.35
N LEU A 54 -5.35 -26.97 11.47
CA LEU A 54 -4.67 -25.93 12.27
C LEU A 54 -4.70 -26.26 13.76
N GLU A 55 -5.86 -26.62 14.31
CA GLU A 55 -6.00 -27.03 15.71
C GLU A 55 -5.16 -28.29 16.02
N GLU A 56 -5.13 -29.27 15.11
CA GLU A 56 -4.28 -30.46 15.22
C GLU A 56 -2.78 -30.13 15.14
N SER A 57 -2.43 -29.03 14.46
CA SER A 57 -1.08 -28.47 14.40
C SER A 57 -0.74 -27.59 15.61
N GLY A 58 -1.69 -27.34 16.53
CA GLY A 58 -1.47 -26.59 17.76
C GLY A 58 -1.89 -25.11 17.71
N VAL A 59 -2.52 -24.65 16.63
CA VAL A 59 -3.07 -23.29 16.53
C VAL A 59 -4.22 -23.11 17.53
N THR A 60 -4.28 -21.94 18.15
CA THR A 60 -5.39 -21.54 19.03
C THR A 60 -5.94 -20.19 18.59
N PHE A 61 -7.27 -20.07 18.52
CA PHE A 61 -7.92 -18.79 18.22
C PHE A 61 -8.26 -18.03 19.50
N LYS A 62 -8.16 -16.70 19.44
CA LYS A 62 -8.38 -15.80 20.57
C LYS A 62 -9.31 -14.65 20.19
N ASN A 63 -10.14 -14.21 21.13
CA ASN A 63 -10.95 -13.01 20.97
C ASN A 63 -10.08 -11.72 20.98
N ALA A 64 -10.72 -10.56 20.80
CA ALA A 64 -10.02 -9.26 20.78
C ALA A 64 -9.27 -8.94 22.10
N ASN A 65 -9.67 -9.54 23.22
CA ASN A 65 -9.00 -9.40 24.52
C ASN A 65 -7.82 -10.36 24.70
N GLY A 66 -7.57 -11.26 23.73
CA GLY A 66 -6.51 -12.26 23.77
C GLY A 66 -6.89 -13.55 24.51
N GLU A 67 -8.17 -13.78 24.81
CA GLU A 67 -8.65 -14.97 25.49
C GLU A 67 -8.96 -16.08 24.47
N VAL A 68 -8.48 -17.30 24.73
CA VAL A 68 -8.68 -18.45 23.83
C VAL A 68 -10.16 -18.85 23.80
N GLU A 69 -10.69 -19.02 22.58
CA GLU A 69 -12.09 -19.32 22.35
C GLU A 69 -12.28 -20.20 21.10
N ASP A 70 -13.39 -20.95 21.05
CA ASP A 70 -13.72 -21.78 19.89
C ASP A 70 -14.02 -20.90 18.66
N LEU A 71 -13.41 -21.24 17.52
CA LEU A 71 -13.52 -20.44 16.29
C LEU A 71 -14.97 -20.18 15.89
N PHE A 72 -15.86 -21.18 15.92
CA PHE A 72 -17.26 -21.00 15.52
C PHE A 72 -18.02 -20.08 16.47
N THR A 73 -17.65 -20.06 17.75
CA THR A 73 -18.21 -19.10 18.72
C THR A 73 -17.79 -17.68 18.36
N LEU A 74 -16.49 -17.45 18.11
CA LEU A 74 -15.97 -16.15 17.66
C LEU A 74 -16.62 -15.66 16.36
N LEU A 75 -16.82 -16.56 15.40
CA LEU A 75 -17.53 -16.25 14.15
C LEU A 75 -18.97 -15.81 14.45
N LYS A 76 -19.70 -16.57 15.26
CA LYS A 76 -21.09 -16.26 15.61
C LYS A 76 -21.23 -14.91 16.29
N GLU A 77 -20.37 -14.60 17.25
CA GLU A 77 -20.39 -13.33 17.99
C GLU A 77 -20.04 -12.12 17.10
N SER A 78 -19.25 -12.37 16.06
CA SER A 78 -18.85 -11.41 15.02
C SER A 78 -19.93 -11.17 13.95
N GLY A 79 -21.11 -11.79 14.08
CA GLY A 79 -22.23 -11.61 13.17
C GLY A 79 -22.26 -12.58 11.99
N VAL A 80 -21.36 -13.56 11.94
CA VAL A 80 -21.41 -14.64 10.95
C VAL A 80 -22.64 -15.51 11.22
N ASN A 81 -23.34 -15.90 10.15
CA ASN A 81 -24.53 -16.75 10.22
C ASN A 81 -24.42 -18.05 9.38
N TYR A 82 -23.35 -18.18 8.60
CA TYR A 82 -23.05 -19.37 7.80
C TYR A 82 -21.57 -19.76 7.87
N VAL A 83 -21.31 -21.06 7.74
CA VAL A 83 -19.99 -21.62 7.49
C VAL A 83 -20.00 -22.39 6.18
N ARG A 84 -19.02 -22.16 5.32
CA ARG A 84 -18.74 -22.98 4.14
C ARG A 84 -17.65 -23.99 4.46
N LEU A 85 -17.82 -25.22 3.97
CA LEU A 85 -16.86 -26.31 4.16
C LEU A 85 -16.61 -27.02 2.82
N ARG A 86 -15.39 -26.94 2.30
CA ARG A 86 -14.96 -27.75 1.14
C ARG A 86 -14.91 -29.24 1.50
N VAL A 87 -15.23 -30.09 0.55
CA VAL A 87 -15.24 -31.55 0.70
C VAL A 87 -14.60 -32.20 -0.52
N TRP A 88 -13.44 -32.82 -0.29
CA TRP A 88 -12.78 -33.71 -1.22
C TRP A 88 -13.24 -35.16 -1.03
N ASN A 89 -13.14 -35.95 -2.10
CA ASN A 89 -13.53 -37.35 -2.09
C ASN A 89 -12.56 -38.20 -1.25
N ASP A 90 -11.27 -38.18 -1.60
CA ASP A 90 -10.21 -38.91 -0.91
C ASP A 90 -8.88 -38.14 -0.96
N PRO A 91 -8.68 -37.13 -0.08
CA PRO A 91 -7.50 -36.26 -0.09
C PRO A 91 -6.28 -36.91 0.57
N PHE A 92 -6.07 -38.19 0.32
CA PHE A 92 -4.99 -38.98 0.89
C PHE A 92 -4.34 -39.87 -0.17
N THR A 93 -3.07 -40.19 0.05
CA THR A 93 -2.37 -41.28 -0.64
C THR A 93 -2.91 -42.64 -0.18
N ALA A 94 -2.55 -43.70 -0.91
CA ALA A 94 -2.94 -45.07 -0.55
C ALA A 94 -2.39 -45.54 0.81
N ASP A 95 -1.30 -44.97 1.30
CA ASP A 95 -0.71 -45.22 2.62
C ASP A 95 -1.20 -44.25 3.71
N GLY A 96 -2.12 -43.34 3.37
CA GLY A 96 -2.83 -42.48 4.31
C GLY A 96 -2.16 -41.14 4.62
N GLN A 97 -1.20 -40.70 3.80
CA GLN A 97 -0.64 -39.34 3.90
C GLN A 97 -1.63 -38.34 3.31
N GLY A 98 -1.98 -37.31 4.08
CA GLY A 98 -2.90 -36.28 3.62
C GLY A 98 -2.25 -35.37 2.59
N TYR A 99 -3.02 -34.93 1.60
CA TYR A 99 -2.58 -34.00 0.56
C TYR A 99 -2.42 -32.56 1.03
N GLY A 100 -2.80 -32.23 2.27
CA GLY A 100 -2.78 -30.88 2.81
C GLY A 100 -4.10 -30.15 2.62
N GLY A 101 -4.06 -28.81 2.71
CA GLY A 101 -5.23 -27.96 2.51
C GLY A 101 -6.39 -28.23 3.48
N GLY A 102 -6.09 -28.73 4.69
CA GLY A 102 -7.08 -29.16 5.69
C GLY A 102 -7.43 -30.65 5.64
N ASN A 103 -6.97 -31.40 4.63
CA ASN A 103 -7.28 -32.81 4.40
C ASN A 103 -8.79 -33.12 4.39
N VAL A 104 -9.62 -32.18 3.89
CA VAL A 104 -11.05 -32.13 4.21
C VAL A 104 -11.86 -33.16 3.41
N ASN A 105 -11.96 -34.37 3.94
CA ASN A 105 -12.92 -35.38 3.47
C ASN A 105 -14.29 -35.22 4.15
N ALA A 106 -15.26 -36.05 3.77
CA ALA A 106 -16.62 -36.03 4.32
C ALA A 106 -16.68 -36.15 5.86
N ASP A 107 -15.80 -36.94 6.49
CA ASP A 107 -15.79 -37.15 7.93
C ASP A 107 -15.26 -35.93 8.70
N ARG A 108 -14.21 -35.29 8.18
CA ARG A 108 -13.67 -34.04 8.75
C ARG A 108 -14.65 -32.89 8.56
N ALA A 109 -15.26 -32.79 7.38
CA ALA A 109 -16.33 -31.83 7.12
C ALA A 109 -17.52 -32.03 8.07
N LEU A 110 -17.94 -33.29 8.33
CA LEU A 110 -19.00 -33.57 9.31
C LEU A 110 -18.64 -33.10 10.72
N THR A 111 -17.38 -33.28 11.12
CA THR A 111 -16.88 -32.86 12.44
C THR A 111 -16.98 -31.34 12.60
N MET A 112 -16.52 -30.58 11.62
CA MET A 112 -16.64 -29.11 11.59
C MET A 112 -18.11 -28.68 11.54
N ALA A 113 -18.91 -29.30 10.67
CA ALA A 113 -20.31 -28.95 10.48
C ALA A 113 -21.15 -29.10 11.76
N LYS A 114 -20.88 -30.14 12.57
CA LYS A 114 -21.54 -30.32 13.88
C LYS A 114 -21.17 -29.21 14.87
N ARG A 115 -19.92 -28.73 14.85
CA ARG A 115 -19.49 -27.60 15.69
C ARG A 115 -20.13 -26.30 15.24
N ALA A 116 -20.16 -26.03 13.93
CA ALA A 116 -20.86 -24.89 13.35
C ALA A 116 -22.35 -24.86 13.76
N THR A 117 -23.06 -25.97 13.60
CA THR A 117 -24.48 -26.08 14.02
C THR A 117 -24.64 -25.88 15.53
N ALA A 118 -23.73 -26.41 16.36
CA ALA A 118 -23.78 -26.23 17.81
C ALA A 118 -23.59 -24.75 18.22
N ALA A 119 -22.81 -23.97 17.45
CA ALA A 119 -22.67 -22.53 17.61
C ALA A 119 -23.84 -21.71 17.02
N GLY A 120 -24.82 -22.36 16.39
CA GLY A 120 -25.97 -21.69 15.77
C GLY A 120 -25.65 -21.05 14.41
N LEU A 121 -24.72 -21.66 13.67
CA LEU A 121 -24.37 -21.32 12.29
C LEU A 121 -24.96 -22.37 11.33
N LYS A 122 -25.51 -21.91 10.20
CA LYS A 122 -25.88 -22.80 9.09
C LYS A 122 -24.64 -23.26 8.33
N VAL A 123 -24.75 -24.38 7.63
CA VAL A 123 -23.63 -24.96 6.86
C VAL A 123 -23.92 -24.95 5.36
N LEU A 124 -22.95 -24.46 4.59
CA LEU A 124 -22.82 -24.70 3.15
C LEU A 124 -21.80 -25.83 2.95
N VAL A 125 -22.24 -26.96 2.39
CA VAL A 125 -21.34 -28.07 2.04
C VAL A 125 -20.89 -27.92 0.59
N ASP A 126 -19.59 -27.72 0.37
CA ASP A 126 -19.02 -27.55 -0.96
C ASP A 126 -18.32 -28.82 -1.45
N PHE A 127 -18.99 -29.56 -2.33
CA PHE A 127 -18.40 -30.73 -2.96
C PHE A 127 -17.54 -30.32 -4.15
N HIS A 128 -16.23 -30.51 -4.03
CA HIS A 128 -15.31 -30.29 -5.15
C HIS A 128 -15.46 -31.36 -6.23
N TYR A 129 -15.90 -32.57 -5.86
CA TYR A 129 -15.88 -33.77 -6.71
C TYR A 129 -14.50 -34.05 -7.32
N SER A 130 -13.48 -33.86 -6.49
CA SER A 130 -12.07 -34.14 -6.75
C SER A 130 -11.44 -34.62 -5.45
N ASP A 131 -10.26 -35.24 -5.53
CA ASP A 131 -9.50 -35.61 -4.32
C ASP A 131 -8.67 -34.45 -3.79
N PHE A 132 -8.54 -33.35 -4.54
CA PHE A 132 -7.81 -32.16 -4.10
C PHE A 132 -8.40 -30.88 -4.70
N TRP A 133 -7.69 -29.75 -4.60
CA TRP A 133 -8.15 -28.44 -5.07
C TRP A 133 -8.83 -28.50 -6.44
N ALA A 134 -10.02 -27.89 -6.54
CA ALA A 134 -10.77 -27.78 -7.78
C ALA A 134 -11.00 -26.30 -8.08
N ASP A 135 -10.49 -25.84 -9.21
CA ASP A 135 -10.49 -24.44 -9.69
C ASP A 135 -10.63 -24.42 -11.23
N PRO A 136 -10.56 -23.26 -11.93
CA PRO A 136 -10.72 -23.21 -13.38
C PRO A 136 -9.73 -24.09 -14.17
N SER A 137 -8.55 -24.33 -13.62
CA SER A 137 -7.46 -25.10 -14.23
C SER A 137 -7.41 -26.55 -13.75
N LYS A 138 -7.81 -26.80 -12.50
CA LYS A 138 -7.78 -28.10 -11.83
C LYS A 138 -9.19 -28.62 -11.61
N GLN A 139 -9.57 -29.67 -12.32
CA GLN A 139 -10.84 -30.37 -12.16
C GLN A 139 -10.60 -31.86 -12.33
N GLN A 140 -9.57 -32.40 -11.67
CA GLN A 140 -9.19 -33.80 -11.82
C GLN A 140 -10.31 -34.72 -11.31
N VAL A 141 -10.48 -35.84 -12.00
CA VAL A 141 -11.37 -36.93 -11.56
C VAL A 141 -10.81 -37.59 -10.29
N PRO A 142 -11.62 -37.86 -9.24
CA PRO A 142 -11.21 -38.62 -8.07
C PRO A 142 -10.54 -39.96 -8.42
N LYS A 143 -9.57 -40.39 -7.61
CA LYS A 143 -8.82 -41.65 -7.81
C LYS A 143 -9.76 -42.84 -7.96
N ALA A 144 -10.79 -42.92 -7.12
CA ALA A 144 -11.79 -43.99 -7.15
C ALA A 144 -12.59 -44.07 -8.46
N TRP A 145 -12.67 -42.97 -9.21
CA TRP A 145 -13.49 -42.84 -10.42
C TRP A 145 -12.67 -42.98 -11.71
N LYS A 146 -11.34 -43.13 -11.61
CA LYS A 146 -10.43 -43.22 -12.76
C LYS A 146 -10.76 -44.33 -13.75
N SER A 147 -11.37 -45.43 -13.31
CA SER A 147 -11.76 -46.53 -14.21
C SER A 147 -12.82 -46.16 -15.25
N PHE A 148 -13.50 -45.03 -15.07
CA PHE A 148 -14.50 -44.49 -16.01
C PHE A 148 -14.28 -43.00 -16.30
N GLU A 149 -13.02 -42.54 -16.25
CA GLU A 149 -12.66 -41.18 -16.61
C GLU A 149 -13.18 -40.80 -18.01
N GLY A 150 -13.85 -39.64 -18.10
CA GLY A 150 -14.49 -39.16 -19.34
C GLY A 150 -15.89 -39.73 -19.62
N ASP A 151 -16.37 -40.71 -18.85
CA ASP A 151 -17.73 -41.25 -18.94
C ASP A 151 -18.70 -40.40 -18.10
N ALA A 152 -19.39 -39.48 -18.75
CA ALA A 152 -20.28 -38.53 -18.07
C ALA A 152 -21.45 -39.20 -17.35
N ASP A 153 -21.98 -40.32 -17.87
CA ASP A 153 -23.14 -40.99 -17.26
C ASP A 153 -22.73 -41.71 -15.96
N LYS A 154 -21.62 -42.45 -15.98
CA LYS A 154 -21.09 -43.08 -14.75
C LYS A 154 -20.62 -42.06 -13.73
N THR A 155 -20.04 -40.95 -14.19
CA THR A 155 -19.64 -39.86 -13.29
C THR A 155 -20.85 -39.25 -12.62
N ALA A 156 -21.93 -38.98 -13.37
CA ALA A 156 -23.18 -38.48 -12.82
C ALA A 156 -23.80 -39.44 -11.80
N ASP A 157 -23.90 -40.73 -12.11
CA ASP A 157 -24.41 -41.74 -11.16
C ASP A 157 -23.59 -41.78 -9.87
N THR A 158 -22.25 -41.73 -9.99
CA THR A 158 -21.36 -41.76 -8.83
C THR A 158 -21.42 -40.49 -8.00
N VAL A 159 -21.57 -39.33 -8.64
CA VAL A 159 -21.80 -38.04 -7.96
C VAL A 159 -23.11 -38.09 -7.18
N TYR A 160 -24.21 -38.59 -7.79
CA TYR A 160 -25.48 -38.75 -7.08
C TYR A 160 -25.33 -39.62 -5.82
N ASP A 161 -24.70 -40.79 -5.94
CA ASP A 161 -24.54 -41.72 -4.81
C ASP A 161 -23.67 -41.13 -3.70
N TYR A 162 -22.53 -40.52 -4.06
CA TYR A 162 -21.61 -39.90 -3.10
C TYR A 162 -22.26 -38.73 -2.34
N THR A 163 -22.92 -37.83 -3.06
CA THR A 163 -23.62 -36.67 -2.47
C THR A 163 -24.76 -37.12 -1.57
N LYS A 164 -25.56 -38.10 -2.02
CA LYS A 164 -26.67 -38.64 -1.25
C LYS A 164 -26.20 -39.31 0.04
N GLN A 165 -25.14 -40.12 -0.03
CA GLN A 165 -24.58 -40.80 1.14
C GLN A 165 -24.03 -39.79 2.17
N THR A 166 -23.24 -38.83 1.71
CA THR A 166 -22.61 -37.83 2.57
C THR A 166 -23.67 -36.97 3.26
N LEU A 167 -24.61 -36.40 2.50
CA LEU A 167 -25.68 -35.56 3.06
C LEU A 167 -26.63 -36.35 3.97
N THR A 168 -26.87 -37.63 3.70
CA THR A 168 -27.65 -38.49 4.60
C THR A 168 -26.98 -38.60 5.97
N THR A 169 -25.65 -38.76 5.98
CA THR A 169 -24.86 -38.81 7.21
C THR A 169 -24.91 -37.49 7.97
N PHE A 170 -24.79 -36.35 7.27
CA PHE A 170 -24.90 -35.02 7.87
C PHE A 170 -26.28 -34.78 8.48
N LYS A 171 -27.34 -35.12 7.73
CA LYS A 171 -28.73 -35.03 8.20
C LYS A 171 -28.97 -35.90 9.44
N GLN A 172 -28.46 -37.12 9.45
CA GLN A 172 -28.58 -38.03 10.61
C GLN A 172 -27.82 -37.52 11.84
N ALA A 173 -26.72 -36.79 11.63
CA ALA A 173 -25.96 -36.14 12.69
C ALA A 173 -26.59 -34.83 13.19
N GLY A 174 -27.69 -34.38 12.58
CA GLY A 174 -28.40 -33.15 12.97
C GLY A 174 -27.70 -31.86 12.54
N VAL A 175 -26.88 -31.90 11.49
CA VAL A 175 -26.25 -30.71 10.93
C VAL A 175 -27.32 -29.83 10.26
N ASP A 176 -27.29 -28.53 10.54
CA ASP A 176 -28.15 -27.52 9.90
C ASP A 176 -27.56 -27.09 8.55
N VAL A 177 -27.68 -27.98 7.57
CA VAL A 177 -27.24 -27.73 6.18
C VAL A 177 -28.27 -26.84 5.48
N GLY A 178 -27.90 -25.59 5.24
CA GLY A 178 -28.75 -24.63 4.53
C GLY A 178 -28.48 -24.56 3.02
N MET A 179 -27.27 -24.91 2.59
CA MET A 179 -26.87 -24.89 1.17
C MET A 179 -25.93 -26.04 0.84
N VAL A 180 -25.95 -26.49 -0.41
CA VAL A 180 -24.99 -27.47 -0.95
C VAL A 180 -24.52 -27.04 -2.32
N GLN A 181 -23.21 -26.96 -2.50
CA GLN A 181 -22.55 -26.59 -3.74
C GLN A 181 -22.12 -27.82 -4.53
N VAL A 182 -22.50 -27.85 -5.81
CA VAL A 182 -22.26 -28.95 -6.74
C VAL A 182 -21.08 -28.60 -7.65
N GLY A 183 -19.87 -28.80 -7.14
CA GLY A 183 -18.62 -28.45 -7.81
C GLY A 183 -18.13 -27.05 -7.45
N ASN A 184 -16.80 -26.88 -7.41
CA ASN A 184 -16.14 -25.60 -7.12
C ASN A 184 -15.57 -24.97 -8.40
N GLU A 185 -15.86 -23.68 -8.63
CA GLU A 185 -15.35 -22.87 -9.75
C GLU A 185 -15.36 -23.58 -11.12
N THR A 186 -16.47 -24.24 -11.45
CA THR A 186 -16.64 -25.21 -12.55
C THR A 186 -16.74 -24.59 -13.95
N THR A 187 -15.83 -23.66 -14.24
CA THR A 187 -15.81 -22.78 -15.42
C THR A 187 -15.63 -23.54 -16.74
N ALA A 188 -14.97 -24.71 -16.70
CA ALA A 188 -14.69 -25.52 -17.88
C ALA A 188 -14.97 -27.02 -17.72
N LYS A 189 -14.89 -27.54 -16.49
CA LYS A 189 -15.01 -28.96 -16.15
C LYS A 189 -15.59 -29.13 -14.75
N ILE A 190 -16.07 -30.34 -14.48
CA ILE A 190 -16.41 -30.85 -13.13
C ILE A 190 -16.07 -32.34 -13.08
N ALA A 191 -15.35 -32.80 -12.06
CA ALA A 191 -14.94 -34.21 -11.90
C ALA A 191 -14.30 -34.84 -13.15
N GLY A 192 -13.48 -34.07 -13.88
CA GLY A 192 -12.84 -34.47 -15.14
C GLY A 192 -13.74 -34.39 -16.38
N ILE A 193 -15.05 -34.17 -16.23
CA ILE A 193 -16.00 -34.07 -17.35
C ILE A 193 -16.02 -32.64 -17.90
N SER A 194 -15.76 -32.51 -19.19
CA SER A 194 -15.84 -31.26 -19.95
C SER A 194 -17.07 -31.21 -20.85
N GLY A 195 -17.46 -30.01 -21.25
CA GLY A 195 -18.54 -29.78 -22.21
C GLY A 195 -19.92 -29.79 -21.56
N TRP A 196 -20.78 -28.86 -21.99
CA TRP A 196 -22.02 -28.54 -21.28
C TRP A 196 -23.02 -29.70 -21.18
N ASP A 197 -23.11 -30.58 -22.18
CA ASP A 197 -23.95 -31.79 -22.08
C ASP A 197 -23.50 -32.70 -20.91
N GLY A 198 -22.19 -32.95 -20.80
CA GLY A 198 -21.63 -33.83 -19.77
C GLY A 198 -21.66 -33.17 -18.40
N MET A 199 -21.21 -31.92 -18.30
CA MET A 199 -21.21 -31.16 -17.04
C MET A 199 -22.64 -31.03 -16.48
N SER A 200 -23.63 -30.74 -17.32
CA SER A 200 -25.03 -30.59 -16.89
C SER A 200 -25.63 -31.88 -16.35
N LYS A 201 -25.22 -33.06 -16.86
CA LYS A 201 -25.59 -34.35 -16.27
C LYS A 201 -25.05 -34.49 -14.84
N VAL A 202 -23.79 -34.13 -14.64
CA VAL A 202 -23.15 -34.17 -13.31
C VAL A 202 -23.82 -33.20 -12.35
N PHE A 203 -24.05 -31.95 -12.77
CA PHE A 203 -24.77 -30.96 -11.95
C PHE A 203 -26.17 -31.44 -11.56
N SER A 204 -26.93 -31.97 -12.53
CA SER A 204 -28.29 -32.47 -12.29
C SER A 204 -28.31 -33.67 -11.35
N ALA A 205 -27.30 -34.53 -11.40
CA ALA A 205 -27.18 -35.69 -10.51
C ALA A 205 -26.89 -35.28 -9.06
N GLY A 206 -25.96 -34.34 -8.85
CA GLY A 206 -25.69 -33.75 -7.54
C GLY A 206 -26.92 -33.03 -6.97
N SER A 207 -27.56 -32.19 -7.79
CA SER A 207 -28.82 -31.51 -7.44
C SER A 207 -29.91 -32.49 -7.01
N LYS A 208 -30.15 -33.53 -7.81
CA LYS A 208 -31.14 -34.58 -7.49
C LYS A 208 -30.88 -35.24 -6.13
N ALA A 209 -29.62 -35.54 -5.81
CA ALA A 209 -29.25 -36.10 -4.52
C ALA A 209 -29.57 -35.12 -3.37
N ILE A 210 -29.27 -33.83 -3.55
CA ILE A 210 -29.59 -32.78 -2.57
C ILE A 210 -31.10 -32.71 -2.35
N ARG A 211 -31.90 -32.57 -3.41
CA ARG A 211 -33.37 -32.50 -3.33
C ARG A 211 -33.99 -33.67 -2.59
N GLU A 212 -33.47 -34.89 -2.78
CA GLU A 212 -33.99 -36.09 -2.12
C GLU A 212 -33.67 -36.15 -0.62
N VAL A 213 -32.49 -35.66 -0.20
CA VAL A 213 -32.03 -35.77 1.20
C VAL A 213 -32.40 -34.54 2.02
N LEU A 214 -32.19 -33.36 1.45
CA LEU A 214 -32.34 -32.04 2.08
C LEU A 214 -33.15 -31.12 1.15
N PRO A 215 -34.48 -31.34 1.03
CA PRO A 215 -35.32 -30.59 0.09
C PRO A 215 -35.35 -29.08 0.33
N GLU A 216 -35.08 -28.63 1.57
CA GLU A 216 -35.05 -27.21 1.95
C GLU A 216 -33.68 -26.56 1.74
N ALA A 217 -32.62 -27.35 1.50
CA ALA A 217 -31.29 -26.79 1.26
C ALA A 217 -31.21 -26.24 -0.18
N LYS A 218 -30.65 -25.04 -0.34
CA LYS A 218 -30.45 -24.46 -1.67
C LYS A 218 -29.33 -25.19 -2.43
N VAL A 219 -29.57 -25.48 -3.69
CA VAL A 219 -28.58 -26.07 -4.61
C VAL A 219 -27.78 -24.95 -5.27
N VAL A 220 -26.47 -24.95 -5.06
CA VAL A 220 -25.54 -23.91 -5.54
C VAL A 220 -24.67 -24.45 -6.68
N ILE A 221 -24.52 -23.67 -7.75
CA ILE A 221 -23.52 -23.91 -8.80
C ILE A 221 -22.52 -22.73 -8.79
N HIS A 222 -21.22 -23.04 -8.69
CA HIS A 222 -20.18 -22.05 -8.48
C HIS A 222 -19.27 -21.85 -9.69
N PHE A 223 -19.04 -20.58 -10.05
CA PHE A 223 -18.14 -20.11 -11.10
C PHE A 223 -17.23 -18.97 -10.61
N THR A 224 -16.30 -18.52 -11.44
CA THR A 224 -15.34 -17.45 -11.12
C THR A 224 -15.02 -16.61 -12.36
N ASN A 225 -14.12 -15.64 -12.24
CA ASN A 225 -13.77 -14.67 -13.29
C ASN A 225 -14.95 -13.82 -13.85
N PRO A 226 -15.71 -13.11 -12.99
CA PRO A 226 -16.81 -12.25 -13.43
C PRO A 226 -16.37 -11.09 -14.35
N GLU A 227 -15.08 -10.72 -14.36
CA GLU A 227 -14.51 -9.69 -15.24
C GLU A 227 -14.49 -10.09 -16.72
N LYS A 228 -14.56 -11.39 -17.02
CA LYS A 228 -14.53 -11.89 -18.39
C LYS A 228 -15.88 -11.66 -19.06
N ALA A 229 -15.93 -10.65 -19.93
CA ALA A 229 -17.14 -10.22 -20.62
C ALA A 229 -17.94 -11.40 -21.22
N GLY A 230 -19.21 -11.50 -20.82
CA GLY A 230 -20.18 -12.44 -21.39
C GLY A 230 -20.09 -13.89 -20.90
N THR A 231 -19.14 -14.23 -20.03
CA THR A 231 -18.97 -15.61 -19.52
C THR A 231 -20.16 -16.05 -18.65
N TYR A 232 -20.56 -15.27 -17.66
CA TYR A 232 -21.67 -15.62 -16.75
C TYR A 232 -23.01 -15.75 -17.47
N ALA A 233 -23.30 -14.82 -18.39
CA ALA A 233 -24.47 -14.92 -19.27
C ALA A 233 -24.45 -16.22 -20.10
N THR A 234 -23.27 -16.65 -20.56
CA THR A 234 -23.11 -17.91 -21.29
C THR A 234 -23.33 -19.11 -20.38
N TYR A 235 -22.77 -19.12 -19.18
CA TYR A 235 -22.89 -20.24 -18.23
C TYR A 235 -24.33 -20.43 -17.77
N ALA A 236 -24.98 -19.35 -17.33
CA ALA A 236 -26.38 -19.40 -16.93
C ALA A 236 -27.30 -19.85 -18.09
N LYS A 237 -27.02 -19.41 -19.32
CA LYS A 237 -27.72 -19.89 -20.51
C LYS A 237 -27.56 -21.39 -20.73
N GLN A 238 -26.36 -21.92 -20.55
CA GLN A 238 -26.13 -23.35 -20.73
C GLN A 238 -26.84 -24.17 -19.66
N LEU A 239 -26.74 -23.78 -18.39
CA LEU A 239 -27.48 -24.43 -17.30
C LEU A 239 -29.00 -24.45 -17.60
N SER A 240 -29.55 -23.34 -18.11
CA SER A 240 -30.96 -23.26 -18.52
C SER A 240 -31.29 -24.15 -19.72
N ASN A 241 -30.47 -24.16 -20.77
CA ASN A 241 -30.67 -24.99 -21.97
C ASN A 241 -30.67 -26.49 -21.66
N HIS A 242 -29.90 -26.90 -20.65
CA HIS A 242 -29.81 -28.29 -20.21
C HIS A 242 -30.77 -28.62 -19.05
N ASN A 243 -31.63 -27.69 -18.66
CA ASN A 243 -32.60 -27.88 -17.58
C ASN A 243 -31.98 -28.32 -16.24
N VAL A 244 -30.79 -27.80 -15.91
CA VAL A 244 -30.16 -28.05 -14.61
C VAL A 244 -31.02 -27.42 -13.52
N ASP A 245 -31.47 -28.23 -12.56
CA ASP A 245 -32.19 -27.77 -11.37
C ASP A 245 -31.18 -27.22 -10.35
N TYR A 246 -31.19 -25.91 -10.13
CA TYR A 246 -30.39 -25.24 -9.11
C TYR A 246 -31.10 -23.97 -8.64
N ASP A 247 -30.75 -23.50 -7.44
CA ASP A 247 -31.34 -22.31 -6.84
C ASP A 247 -30.41 -21.11 -7.00
N VAL A 248 -29.12 -21.28 -6.70
CA VAL A 248 -28.16 -20.19 -6.58
C VAL A 248 -27.05 -20.29 -7.63
N PHE A 249 -26.83 -19.20 -8.38
CA PHE A 249 -25.63 -19.00 -9.19
C PHE A 249 -24.59 -18.25 -8.35
N ALA A 250 -23.51 -18.93 -7.96
CA ALA A 250 -22.46 -18.35 -7.13
C ALA A 250 -21.24 -17.92 -7.94
N SER A 251 -20.56 -16.90 -7.42
CA SER A 251 -19.34 -16.33 -7.99
C SER A 251 -18.22 -16.24 -6.95
N SER A 252 -16.99 -16.58 -7.31
CA SER A 252 -15.82 -16.05 -6.60
C SER A 252 -15.56 -14.61 -7.02
N TYR A 253 -15.23 -13.77 -6.08
CA TYR A 253 -14.83 -12.39 -6.32
C TYR A 253 -13.60 -12.03 -5.49
N TYR A 254 -12.44 -12.02 -6.13
CA TYR A 254 -11.20 -11.56 -5.53
C TYR A 254 -10.83 -10.21 -6.14
N PRO A 255 -10.88 -9.09 -5.38
CA PRO A 255 -10.80 -7.74 -5.96
C PRO A 255 -9.52 -7.48 -6.75
N PHE A 256 -8.45 -8.22 -6.45
CA PHE A 256 -7.16 -8.14 -7.13
C PHE A 256 -7.12 -8.75 -8.54
N TRP A 257 -8.09 -9.57 -8.96
CA TRP A 257 -8.15 -10.09 -10.34
C TRP A 257 -9.52 -9.93 -11.01
N HIS A 258 -10.61 -9.89 -10.23
CA HIS A 258 -11.98 -10.07 -10.74
C HIS A 258 -12.72 -8.77 -11.10
N GLY A 259 -11.97 -7.69 -11.34
CA GLY A 259 -12.51 -6.41 -11.79
C GLY A 259 -13.25 -5.64 -10.69
N THR A 260 -14.24 -4.83 -11.06
CA THR A 260 -14.93 -3.92 -10.13
C THR A 260 -16.21 -4.52 -9.56
N THR A 261 -16.65 -4.00 -8.40
CA THR A 261 -17.90 -4.39 -7.73
C THR A 261 -19.13 -4.03 -8.57
N GLU A 262 -19.05 -2.98 -9.38
CA GLU A 262 -20.11 -2.59 -10.33
C GLU A 262 -20.26 -3.64 -11.43
N ASN A 263 -19.14 -4.16 -11.96
CA ASN A 263 -19.18 -5.26 -12.91
C ASN A 263 -19.77 -6.53 -12.27
N LEU A 264 -19.31 -6.90 -11.07
CA LEU A 264 -19.85 -8.03 -10.32
C LEU A 264 -21.37 -7.94 -10.16
N ALA A 265 -21.87 -6.83 -9.62
CA ALA A 265 -23.30 -6.60 -9.43
C ALA A 265 -24.06 -6.69 -10.77
N SER A 266 -23.50 -6.11 -11.84
CA SER A 266 -24.10 -6.13 -13.17
C SER A 266 -24.23 -7.55 -13.74
N VAL A 267 -23.17 -8.36 -13.70
CA VAL A 267 -23.19 -9.71 -14.27
C VAL A 267 -24.06 -10.67 -13.46
N LEU A 268 -24.07 -10.55 -12.12
CA LEU A 268 -24.95 -11.35 -11.27
C LEU A 268 -26.42 -10.95 -11.43
N LYS A 269 -26.71 -9.65 -11.47
CA LYS A 269 -28.07 -9.15 -11.73
C LYS A 269 -28.58 -9.58 -13.11
N ASN A 270 -27.71 -9.71 -14.12
CA ASN A 270 -28.11 -10.27 -15.40
C ASN A 270 -28.59 -11.73 -15.28
N VAL A 271 -27.89 -12.55 -14.49
CA VAL A 271 -28.29 -13.93 -14.22
C VAL A 271 -29.62 -13.97 -13.46
N ALA A 272 -29.72 -13.23 -12.35
CA ALA A 272 -30.93 -13.19 -11.51
C ALA A 272 -32.16 -12.75 -12.32
N SER A 273 -32.08 -11.62 -13.03
CA SER A 273 -33.19 -11.10 -13.81
C SER A 273 -33.59 -11.96 -15.00
N THR A 274 -32.65 -12.64 -15.66
CA THR A 274 -32.92 -13.45 -16.86
C THR A 274 -33.44 -14.84 -16.51
N TYR A 275 -32.85 -15.48 -15.50
CA TYR A 275 -33.09 -16.90 -15.19
C TYR A 275 -33.86 -17.13 -13.89
N LYS A 276 -34.19 -16.05 -13.15
CA LYS A 276 -34.90 -16.08 -11.86
C LYS A 276 -34.18 -17.00 -10.88
N LYS A 277 -32.93 -16.64 -10.63
CA LYS A 277 -32.00 -17.37 -9.76
C LYS A 277 -31.50 -16.42 -8.70
N ASP A 278 -31.37 -16.97 -7.51
CA ASP A 278 -30.57 -16.37 -6.47
C ASP A 278 -29.12 -16.29 -6.91
N VAL A 279 -28.39 -15.34 -6.35
CA VAL A 279 -26.99 -15.07 -6.65
C VAL A 279 -26.25 -14.71 -5.37
N MET A 280 -24.98 -15.10 -5.29
CA MET A 280 -24.14 -14.80 -4.13
C MET A 280 -22.66 -14.79 -4.51
N VAL A 281 -21.84 -14.27 -3.59
CA VAL A 281 -20.38 -14.44 -3.65
C VAL A 281 -19.99 -15.59 -2.72
N ALA A 282 -19.45 -16.67 -3.28
CA ALA A 282 -19.06 -17.86 -2.52
C ALA A 282 -17.62 -17.80 -1.99
N GLU A 283 -16.77 -16.94 -2.57
CA GLU A 283 -15.41 -16.71 -2.12
C GLU A 283 -14.99 -15.26 -2.35
N THR A 284 -14.38 -14.66 -1.34
CA THR A 284 -13.79 -13.32 -1.39
C THR A 284 -12.78 -13.17 -0.26
N SER A 285 -11.77 -12.31 -0.41
CA SER A 285 -10.79 -12.03 0.64
C SER A 285 -9.96 -10.79 0.31
N TRP A 286 -9.32 -10.23 1.34
CA TRP A 286 -8.38 -9.12 1.21
C TRP A 286 -7.23 -9.22 2.23
N ALA A 287 -6.06 -8.70 1.87
CA ALA A 287 -4.89 -8.74 2.73
C ALA A 287 -4.92 -7.62 3.78
N TYR A 288 -4.68 -7.95 5.05
CA TYR A 288 -4.49 -6.95 6.12
C TYR A 288 -3.03 -6.54 6.29
N THR A 289 -2.10 -7.35 5.82
CA THR A 289 -0.65 -7.10 5.84
C THR A 289 -0.02 -7.67 4.57
N LEU A 290 1.16 -7.17 4.20
CA LEU A 290 2.00 -7.81 3.17
C LEU A 290 3.08 -8.72 3.78
N ASP A 291 3.16 -8.77 5.11
CA ASP A 291 4.04 -9.69 5.81
C ASP A 291 3.63 -11.14 5.56
N ASP A 292 4.62 -12.02 5.55
CA ASP A 292 4.45 -13.46 5.43
C ASP A 292 4.62 -14.07 6.83
N GLY A 293 3.57 -14.72 7.33
CA GLY A 293 3.52 -15.22 8.69
C GLY A 293 4.19 -16.58 8.91
N ASP A 294 4.47 -17.35 7.84
CA ASP A 294 5.07 -18.68 7.95
C ASP A 294 6.37 -18.86 7.15
N ASP A 295 6.82 -17.81 6.46
CA ASP A 295 7.97 -17.76 5.56
C ASP A 295 7.83 -18.70 4.33
N ASP A 296 6.59 -18.98 3.89
CA ASP A 296 6.26 -19.80 2.72
C ASP A 296 5.34 -19.10 1.69
N SER A 297 5.68 -17.87 1.33
CA SER A 297 5.15 -17.10 0.19
C SER A 297 3.62 -17.10 0.04
N ASN A 298 2.99 -16.10 0.65
CA ASN A 298 1.60 -15.76 0.38
C ASN A 298 1.29 -15.46 -1.09
N THR A 299 0.05 -15.74 -1.50
CA THR A 299 -0.51 -15.39 -2.82
C THR A 299 -0.45 -13.89 -3.08
N VAL A 300 -0.77 -13.10 -2.06
CA VAL A 300 -0.59 -11.64 -2.04
C VAL A 300 0.63 -11.34 -1.18
N PRO A 301 1.64 -10.57 -1.64
CA PRO A 301 1.71 -9.85 -2.92
C PRO A 301 2.33 -10.66 -4.07
N SER A 302 2.82 -11.89 -3.85
CA SER A 302 3.70 -12.58 -4.82
C SER A 302 3.10 -12.76 -6.23
N LYS A 303 1.78 -12.94 -6.32
CA LYS A 303 1.04 -13.17 -7.58
C LYS A 303 0.17 -11.98 -8.00
N VAL A 304 0.30 -10.83 -7.34
CA VAL A 304 -0.56 -9.66 -7.57
C VAL A 304 0.27 -8.43 -7.93
N THR A 305 -0.20 -7.66 -8.91
CA THR A 305 0.45 -6.40 -9.29
C THR A 305 0.27 -5.34 -8.22
N ALA A 306 1.25 -4.45 -8.07
CA ALA A 306 1.17 -3.37 -7.09
C ALA A 306 -0.09 -2.49 -7.26
N ASP A 307 -0.54 -2.25 -8.49
CA ASP A 307 -1.74 -1.46 -8.75
C ASP A 307 -3.02 -2.15 -8.26
N ASN A 308 -3.10 -3.47 -8.39
CA ASN A 308 -4.27 -4.21 -7.92
C ASN A 308 -4.36 -4.27 -6.39
N LEU A 309 -3.24 -4.06 -5.68
CA LEU A 309 -3.18 -3.95 -4.22
C LEU A 309 -3.62 -2.57 -3.68
N LYS A 310 -3.82 -1.57 -4.55
CA LYS A 310 -4.26 -0.22 -4.15
C LYS A 310 -5.78 -0.08 -4.01
N LYS A 311 -6.54 -1.14 -4.28
CA LYS A 311 -8.01 -1.06 -4.34
C LYS A 311 -8.65 -0.80 -2.96
N TYR A 312 -8.10 -1.43 -1.93
CA TYR A 312 -8.38 -1.13 -0.53
C TYR A 312 -7.05 -1.07 0.20
N ASP A 313 -6.99 -0.37 1.34
CA ASP A 313 -5.77 -0.31 2.12
C ASP A 313 -5.35 -1.71 2.60
N ILE A 314 -4.05 -1.99 2.63
CA ILE A 314 -3.54 -3.22 3.23
C ILE A 314 -3.54 -3.03 4.76
N SER A 315 -4.68 -3.33 5.37
CA SER A 315 -4.95 -3.16 6.79
C SER A 315 -6.25 -3.88 7.21
N PRO A 316 -6.53 -4.05 8.51
CA PRO A 316 -7.85 -4.48 8.97
C PRO A 316 -8.98 -3.55 8.52
N GLN A 317 -8.74 -2.23 8.38
CA GLN A 317 -9.74 -1.31 7.84
C GLN A 317 -10.06 -1.64 6.38
N GLY A 318 -9.04 -1.86 5.54
CA GLY A 318 -9.28 -2.19 4.14
C GLY A 318 -9.92 -3.57 3.93
N GLN A 319 -9.70 -4.55 4.83
CA GLN A 319 -10.49 -5.78 4.85
C GLN A 319 -11.97 -5.50 5.14
N ALA A 320 -12.27 -4.62 6.09
CA ALA A 320 -13.65 -4.25 6.41
C ALA A 320 -14.31 -3.50 5.24
N ASP A 321 -13.57 -2.60 4.57
CA ASP A 321 -14.02 -1.89 3.38
C ASP A 321 -14.34 -2.84 2.22
N GLU A 322 -13.49 -3.86 2.03
CA GLU A 322 -13.68 -4.89 1.01
C GLU A 322 -14.95 -5.72 1.26
N ILE A 323 -15.08 -6.30 2.46
CA ILE A 323 -16.25 -7.10 2.85
C ILE A 323 -17.54 -6.29 2.66
N ARG A 324 -17.52 -5.02 3.10
CA ARG A 324 -18.67 -4.12 3.00
C ARG A 324 -18.98 -3.77 1.54
N ALA A 325 -17.98 -3.53 0.70
CA ALA A 325 -18.19 -3.20 -0.72
C ALA A 325 -18.76 -4.40 -1.50
N VAL A 326 -18.26 -5.61 -1.24
CA VAL A 326 -18.78 -6.84 -1.87
C VAL A 326 -20.19 -7.15 -1.39
N ALA A 327 -20.45 -7.02 -0.08
CA ALA A 327 -21.79 -7.18 0.48
C ALA A 327 -22.80 -6.17 -0.11
N GLU A 328 -22.40 -4.91 -0.27
CA GLU A 328 -23.24 -3.89 -0.90
C GLU A 328 -23.50 -4.21 -2.38
N ALA A 329 -22.50 -4.68 -3.12
CA ALA A 329 -22.66 -5.08 -4.51
C ALA A 329 -23.68 -6.22 -4.67
N VAL A 330 -23.64 -7.21 -3.78
CA VAL A 330 -24.62 -8.31 -3.74
C VAL A 330 -26.00 -7.81 -3.31
N ASN A 331 -26.09 -6.99 -2.26
CA ASN A 331 -27.36 -6.40 -1.82
C ASN A 331 -28.03 -5.55 -2.91
N ASN A 332 -27.25 -4.87 -3.75
CA ASN A 332 -27.77 -4.02 -4.84
C ASN A 332 -28.36 -4.80 -6.03
N ILE A 333 -28.30 -6.14 -6.02
CA ILE A 333 -28.96 -6.99 -7.01
C ILE A 333 -30.48 -6.78 -6.94
N GLY A 334 -31.03 -6.74 -5.72
CA GLY A 334 -32.44 -6.47 -5.44
C GLY A 334 -33.37 -7.63 -5.86
N ASP A 335 -34.67 -7.38 -5.74
CA ASP A 335 -35.72 -8.28 -6.23
C ASP A 335 -35.82 -8.20 -7.77
N ASN A 336 -35.56 -9.31 -8.47
CA ASN A 336 -35.69 -9.42 -9.91
C ASN A 336 -36.68 -10.50 -10.35
N ASP A 337 -37.30 -11.26 -9.45
CA ASP A 337 -38.29 -12.29 -9.78
C ASP A 337 -39.73 -11.95 -9.32
N GLY A 338 -39.87 -10.93 -8.48
CA GLY A 338 -41.13 -10.32 -8.02
C GLY A 338 -41.72 -10.97 -6.76
N ASP A 339 -40.94 -11.78 -6.02
CA ASP A 339 -41.39 -12.41 -4.78
C ASP A 339 -41.29 -11.49 -3.54
N GLY A 340 -40.64 -10.34 -3.68
CA GLY A 340 -40.44 -9.35 -2.61
C GLY A 340 -39.19 -9.58 -1.76
N GLU A 341 -38.37 -10.57 -2.09
CA GLU A 341 -37.09 -10.87 -1.48
C GLU A 341 -35.92 -10.43 -2.39
N ASN A 342 -34.74 -10.24 -1.81
CA ASN A 342 -33.56 -9.86 -2.58
C ASN A 342 -32.90 -11.12 -3.16
N ASP A 343 -32.71 -11.19 -4.48
CA ASP A 343 -32.04 -12.33 -5.12
C ASP A 343 -30.54 -12.42 -4.74
N GLY A 344 -29.95 -11.32 -4.25
CA GLY A 344 -28.59 -11.28 -3.72
C GLY A 344 -28.52 -11.82 -2.30
N LEU A 345 -28.25 -13.12 -2.15
CA LEU A 345 -28.36 -13.81 -0.85
C LEU A 345 -27.26 -13.45 0.15
N GLY A 346 -26.04 -13.21 -0.32
CA GLY A 346 -24.94 -12.79 0.55
C GLY A 346 -23.54 -13.11 0.05
N VAL A 347 -22.60 -13.17 0.99
CA VAL A 347 -21.16 -13.23 0.76
C VAL A 347 -20.51 -14.23 1.72
N PHE A 348 -19.54 -14.99 1.21
CA PHE A 348 -18.66 -15.84 2.00
C PHE A 348 -17.21 -15.35 1.91
N TYR A 349 -16.61 -15.02 3.05
CA TYR A 349 -15.18 -14.75 3.15
C TYR A 349 -14.41 -16.07 3.14
N TRP A 350 -13.40 -16.19 2.27
CA TRP A 350 -12.63 -17.42 2.12
C TRP A 350 -11.43 -17.46 3.06
N GLU A 351 -11.34 -18.52 3.86
CA GLU A 351 -10.22 -18.81 4.77
C GLU A 351 -9.80 -17.64 5.69
N PRO A 352 -10.72 -17.05 6.48
CA PRO A 352 -10.41 -15.95 7.37
C PRO A 352 -9.54 -16.39 8.56
N ALA A 353 -9.28 -17.69 8.74
CA ALA A 353 -8.62 -18.23 9.92
C ALA A 353 -7.39 -19.07 9.58
N TRP A 354 -6.92 -19.04 8.32
CA TRP A 354 -5.76 -19.84 7.88
C TRP A 354 -4.43 -19.22 8.27
N VAL A 355 -4.22 -19.09 9.58
CA VAL A 355 -3.02 -18.51 10.19
C VAL A 355 -1.82 -19.48 10.12
N PRO A 356 -0.59 -18.97 10.29
CA PRO A 356 0.62 -19.77 10.36
C PRO A 356 0.55 -20.84 11.46
N VAL A 357 1.10 -22.03 11.19
CA VAL A 357 1.32 -23.04 12.24
C VAL A 357 2.71 -22.91 12.89
N GLY A 358 3.60 -22.11 12.28
CA GLY A 358 4.97 -21.84 12.72
C GLY A 358 5.73 -21.06 11.65
N THR A 359 6.98 -20.68 11.94
CA THR A 359 7.83 -19.87 11.03
C THR A 359 9.06 -20.65 10.55
N GLY A 360 9.73 -20.15 9.51
CA GLY A 360 10.96 -20.70 8.92
C GLY A 360 10.75 -21.49 7.63
N GLY A 361 9.53 -21.51 7.08
CA GLY A 361 9.22 -22.07 5.78
C GLY A 361 9.66 -23.52 5.61
N LYS A 362 10.00 -23.90 4.38
CA LYS A 362 10.50 -25.24 4.04
C LYS A 362 11.87 -25.59 4.65
N ASP A 363 12.62 -24.61 5.14
CA ASP A 363 13.90 -24.83 5.80
C ASP A 363 13.75 -25.30 7.25
N ASN A 364 12.55 -25.15 7.83
CA ASN A 364 12.22 -25.67 9.16
C ASN A 364 11.61 -27.09 9.07
N ALA A 365 12.43 -28.10 9.36
CA ALA A 365 12.01 -29.50 9.28
C ALA A 365 10.85 -29.86 10.23
N GLU A 366 10.74 -29.26 11.42
CA GLU A 366 9.64 -29.53 12.36
C GLU A 366 8.32 -28.95 11.86
N LEU A 367 8.38 -27.77 11.24
CA LEU A 367 7.25 -27.15 10.57
C LEU A 367 6.78 -27.98 9.37
N VAL A 368 7.71 -28.41 8.51
CA VAL A 368 7.41 -29.30 7.37
C VAL A 368 6.80 -30.63 7.82
N ASP A 369 7.34 -31.25 8.88
CA ASP A 369 6.76 -32.48 9.46
C ASP A 369 5.32 -32.23 9.96
N THR A 370 5.07 -31.07 10.56
CA THR A 370 3.74 -30.68 11.05
C THR A 370 2.76 -30.48 9.90
N TRP A 371 3.16 -29.74 8.85
CA TRP A 371 2.36 -29.58 7.63
C TRP A 371 2.04 -30.92 6.97
N ASN A 372 3.04 -31.79 6.79
CA ASN A 372 2.85 -33.10 6.17
C ASN A 372 1.93 -34.01 7.00
N LYS A 373 2.04 -33.95 8.33
CA LYS A 373 1.26 -34.81 9.23
C LYS A 373 -0.20 -34.40 9.34
N TYR A 374 -0.48 -33.11 9.50
CA TYR A 374 -1.84 -32.63 9.80
C TYR A 374 -2.49 -31.91 8.62
N GLY A 375 -1.73 -31.51 7.61
CA GLY A 375 -2.23 -30.76 6.45
C GLY A 375 -2.57 -29.31 6.77
N GLY A 376 -1.83 -28.68 7.69
CA GLY A 376 -2.03 -27.29 8.11
C GLY A 376 -1.59 -26.23 7.07
N GLY A 377 -0.81 -26.64 6.05
CA GLY A 377 -0.49 -25.80 4.89
C GLY A 377 -1.36 -26.13 3.67
N TRP A 378 -1.21 -25.39 2.57
CA TRP A 378 -2.10 -25.46 1.41
C TRP A 378 -2.00 -26.79 0.64
N ALA A 379 -0.82 -27.41 0.68
CA ALA A 379 -0.56 -28.73 0.15
C ALA A 379 0.64 -29.38 0.84
N THR A 380 0.70 -30.71 0.83
CA THR A 380 1.87 -31.51 1.26
C THR A 380 2.60 -32.06 0.04
N GLU A 381 3.83 -32.54 0.23
CA GLU A 381 4.59 -33.21 -0.84
C GLU A 381 3.82 -34.40 -1.43
N ALA A 382 3.03 -35.08 -0.59
CA ALA A 382 2.23 -36.24 -0.97
C ALA A 382 1.16 -35.91 -2.05
N ALA A 383 0.68 -34.67 -2.11
CA ALA A 383 -0.27 -34.23 -3.12
C ALA A 383 0.30 -34.29 -4.55
N GLY A 384 1.63 -34.31 -4.70
CA GLY A 384 2.30 -34.40 -5.99
C GLY A 384 1.95 -35.65 -6.80
N GLU A 385 1.45 -36.73 -6.18
CA GLU A 385 0.96 -37.90 -6.93
C GLU A 385 -0.34 -37.62 -7.71
N TYR A 386 -1.15 -36.68 -7.21
CA TYR A 386 -2.45 -36.33 -7.78
C TYR A 386 -2.38 -35.04 -8.62
N ASP A 387 -1.57 -34.09 -8.17
CA ASP A 387 -1.33 -32.81 -8.85
C ASP A 387 0.17 -32.50 -8.99
N PRO A 388 0.87 -33.18 -9.92
CA PRO A 388 2.32 -33.04 -10.07
C PRO A 388 2.77 -31.70 -10.65
N ASN A 389 1.87 -30.90 -11.23
CA ASN A 389 2.22 -29.68 -11.97
C ASN A 389 2.09 -28.41 -11.14
N ASP A 390 1.41 -28.47 -10.00
CA ASP A 390 1.24 -27.35 -9.09
C ASP A 390 1.61 -27.77 -7.67
N ALA A 391 0.80 -28.59 -6.99
CA ALA A 391 1.11 -29.06 -5.64
C ALA A 391 2.46 -29.81 -5.57
N GLY A 392 2.76 -30.66 -6.56
CA GLY A 392 4.05 -31.38 -6.62
C GLY A 392 5.29 -30.49 -6.77
N LEU A 393 5.11 -29.22 -7.14
CA LEU A 393 6.20 -28.24 -7.30
C LEU A 393 6.22 -27.20 -6.17
N TYR A 394 5.05 -26.83 -5.66
CA TYR A 394 4.87 -25.64 -4.82
C TYR A 394 4.23 -25.92 -3.45
N TRP A 395 4.04 -27.19 -3.06
CA TRP A 395 3.49 -27.57 -1.75
C TRP A 395 4.15 -26.80 -0.60
N GLY A 396 3.46 -26.62 0.53
CA GLY A 396 4.01 -25.88 1.66
C GLY A 396 2.95 -25.33 2.61
N GLY A 397 3.25 -24.19 3.20
CA GLY A 397 2.52 -23.53 4.29
C GLY A 397 1.19 -22.90 3.88
N SER A 398 0.67 -21.98 4.68
CA SER A 398 -0.51 -21.21 4.29
C SER A 398 -0.17 -20.33 3.09
N GLY A 399 -1.07 -20.29 2.10
CA GLY A 399 -0.91 -19.37 0.96
C GLY A 399 -1.59 -18.01 1.18
N VAL A 400 -2.22 -17.80 2.34
CA VAL A 400 -3.15 -16.71 2.60
C VAL A 400 -3.22 -16.27 4.08
N ASP A 401 -2.20 -16.55 4.90
CA ASP A 401 -2.22 -16.12 6.31
C ASP A 401 -2.40 -14.60 6.46
N ASN A 402 -1.83 -13.82 5.54
CA ASN A 402 -1.96 -12.37 5.52
C ASN A 402 -3.34 -11.85 5.07
N GLN A 403 -4.24 -12.74 4.68
CA GLN A 403 -5.63 -12.47 4.35
C GLN A 403 -6.60 -12.96 5.44
N ALA A 404 -6.09 -13.55 6.51
CA ALA A 404 -6.91 -13.91 7.67
C ALA A 404 -7.54 -12.67 8.32
N LEU A 405 -8.66 -12.88 9.02
CA LEU A 405 -9.28 -11.93 9.95
C LEU A 405 -8.78 -12.15 11.40
N PHE A 406 -7.65 -12.84 11.52
CA PHE A 406 -6.90 -13.09 12.74
C PHE A 406 -5.43 -12.75 12.46
N ASP A 407 -4.71 -12.23 13.45
CA ASP A 407 -3.26 -12.08 13.35
C ASP A 407 -2.56 -13.45 13.34
N PHE A 408 -1.25 -13.45 13.09
CA PHE A 408 -0.45 -14.67 13.01
C PHE A 408 -0.46 -15.52 14.30
N ASP A 409 -0.80 -14.92 15.45
CA ASP A 409 -0.93 -15.61 16.75
C ASP A 409 -2.36 -16.12 17.02
N GLY A 410 -3.25 -16.01 16.02
CA GLY A 410 -4.64 -16.44 16.08
C GLY A 410 -5.55 -15.48 16.86
N LYS A 411 -5.17 -14.22 17.10
CA LYS A 411 -6.02 -13.23 17.75
C LYS A 411 -6.89 -12.50 16.73
N ALA A 412 -8.18 -12.38 17.01
CA ALA A 412 -9.13 -11.70 16.14
C ALA A 412 -8.68 -10.26 15.81
N LEU A 413 -8.67 -9.93 14.51
CA LEU A 413 -8.48 -8.58 14.02
C LEU A 413 -9.77 -7.76 14.18
N ALA A 414 -9.65 -6.44 14.15
CA ALA A 414 -10.79 -5.53 14.21
C ALA A 414 -11.76 -5.68 13.02
N SER A 415 -11.33 -6.31 11.93
CA SER A 415 -12.12 -6.62 10.73
C SER A 415 -13.05 -7.83 10.89
N LEU A 416 -12.82 -8.73 11.85
CA LEU A 416 -13.64 -9.93 12.06
C LEU A 416 -15.16 -9.63 12.21
N PRO A 417 -15.60 -8.64 13.02
CA PRO A 417 -17.01 -8.31 13.18
C PRO A 417 -17.65 -7.52 12.02
N THR A 418 -17.02 -7.42 10.85
CA THR A 418 -17.55 -6.59 9.75
C THR A 418 -18.95 -7.00 9.31
N PHE A 419 -19.28 -8.31 9.27
CA PHE A 419 -20.64 -8.77 8.94
C PHE A 419 -21.70 -8.31 9.95
N LYS A 420 -21.33 -8.05 11.20
CA LYS A 420 -22.22 -7.37 12.16
C LYS A 420 -22.33 -5.87 11.85
N TYR A 421 -21.21 -5.22 11.54
CA TYR A 421 -21.16 -3.77 11.32
C TYR A 421 -21.83 -3.31 10.03
N ILE A 422 -21.96 -4.15 9.01
CA ILE A 422 -22.74 -3.79 7.81
C ILE A 422 -24.24 -3.63 8.11
N HIS A 423 -24.74 -4.12 9.25
CA HIS A 423 -26.11 -3.84 9.71
C HIS A 423 -26.19 -2.58 10.59
N THR A 424 -25.30 -2.45 11.57
CA THR A 424 -25.40 -1.38 12.59
C THR A 424 -24.66 -0.09 12.22
N GLY A 425 -23.67 -0.20 11.34
CA GLY A 425 -22.60 0.78 11.20
C GLY A 425 -21.61 0.69 12.37
N ALA A 426 -20.37 1.11 12.12
CA ALA A 426 -19.31 1.24 13.11
C ALA A 426 -18.50 2.50 12.85
N VAL A 427 -18.10 3.19 13.91
CA VAL A 427 -17.29 4.41 13.85
C VAL A 427 -16.10 4.31 14.79
N THR A 428 -14.95 4.78 14.32
CA THR A 428 -13.72 4.93 15.13
C THR A 428 -13.46 6.41 15.42
N ASP A 429 -12.32 6.74 16.04
CA ASP A 429 -11.97 8.14 16.32
C ASP A 429 -11.52 8.82 15.03
N HIS A 430 -11.83 10.10 14.90
CA HIS A 430 -11.42 10.91 13.76
C HIS A 430 -9.93 11.29 13.91
N VAL A 431 -9.07 10.41 13.41
CA VAL A 431 -7.61 10.51 13.54
C VAL A 431 -6.98 10.46 12.16
N PHE A 432 -6.13 11.43 11.84
CA PHE A 432 -5.37 11.48 10.60
C PHE A 432 -4.55 10.20 10.42
N THR A 433 -4.64 9.58 9.25
CA THR A 433 -3.88 8.38 8.91
C THR A 433 -2.78 8.67 7.90
N LYS A 434 -3.13 9.22 6.73
CA LYS A 434 -2.17 9.45 5.63
C LYS A 434 -2.69 10.49 4.64
N ILE A 435 -1.79 10.96 3.78
CA ILE A 435 -2.12 11.64 2.52
C ILE A 435 -1.58 10.77 1.39
N ASP A 436 -2.36 10.59 0.33
CA ASP A 436 -1.91 9.83 -0.83
C ASP A 436 -0.65 10.46 -1.47
N PRO A 437 0.36 9.66 -1.84
CA PRO A 437 1.55 10.17 -2.53
C PRO A 437 1.17 10.87 -3.84
N VAL A 438 1.68 12.09 -4.04
CA VAL A 438 1.51 12.82 -5.29
C VAL A 438 2.63 12.45 -6.25
N GLU A 439 2.31 12.13 -7.49
CA GLU A 439 3.30 11.82 -8.54
C GLU A 439 3.17 12.76 -9.74
N ILE A 440 4.31 13.24 -10.24
CA ILE A 440 4.41 14.10 -11.42
C ILE A 440 5.44 13.48 -12.36
N THR A 441 5.13 13.40 -13.65
CA THR A 441 6.07 12.97 -14.70
C THR A 441 6.40 14.13 -15.62
N ALA A 442 7.68 14.31 -15.94
CA ALA A 442 8.16 15.33 -16.86
C ALA A 442 9.34 14.80 -17.70
N THR A 443 9.76 15.56 -18.70
CA THR A 443 10.98 15.34 -19.47
C THR A 443 12.02 16.40 -19.11
N ASP A 444 13.31 16.13 -19.31
CA ASP A 444 14.37 17.12 -19.09
C ASP A 444 14.32 18.31 -20.08
N SER A 445 13.40 18.29 -21.05
CA SER A 445 13.08 19.41 -21.93
C SER A 445 11.95 20.31 -21.41
N ASP A 446 11.19 19.86 -20.40
CA ASP A 446 10.12 20.66 -19.81
C ASP A 446 10.71 21.80 -18.97
N SER A 447 10.08 22.97 -19.02
CA SER A 447 10.50 24.09 -18.19
C SER A 447 10.13 23.86 -16.72
N ILE A 448 10.95 24.37 -15.80
CA ILE A 448 10.65 24.29 -14.36
C ILE A 448 9.27 24.92 -14.03
N ASP A 449 8.88 26.00 -14.71
CA ASP A 449 7.55 26.60 -14.54
C ASP A 449 6.42 25.64 -14.93
N ALA A 450 6.62 24.82 -15.98
CA ALA A 450 5.64 23.80 -16.38
C ALA A 450 5.57 22.66 -15.36
N ILE A 451 6.69 22.28 -14.73
CA ILE A 451 6.72 21.30 -13.64
C ILE A 451 6.03 21.87 -12.39
N LYS A 452 6.34 23.12 -12.01
CA LYS A 452 5.68 23.82 -10.88
C LYS A 452 4.17 23.92 -11.04
N ALA A 453 3.69 24.15 -12.26
CA ALA A 453 2.26 24.24 -12.55
C ALA A 453 1.49 22.92 -12.37
N GLN A 454 2.19 21.78 -12.27
CA GLN A 454 1.59 20.46 -12.01
C GLN A 454 1.42 20.17 -10.51
N LEU A 455 2.01 20.98 -9.61
CA LEU A 455 1.81 20.82 -8.17
C LEU A 455 0.34 21.07 -7.80
N PRO A 456 -0.33 20.11 -7.12
CA PRO A 456 -1.72 20.29 -6.73
C PRO A 456 -1.84 21.32 -5.60
N SER A 457 -2.86 22.17 -5.64
CA SER A 457 -3.14 23.12 -4.55
C SER A 457 -3.82 22.48 -3.33
N GLU A 458 -4.40 21.29 -3.51
CA GLU A 458 -5.15 20.54 -2.52
C GLU A 458 -4.79 19.05 -2.62
N VAL A 459 -4.84 18.36 -1.49
CA VAL A 459 -4.63 16.91 -1.39
C VAL A 459 -5.74 16.29 -0.54
N THR A 460 -5.92 14.99 -0.67
CA THR A 460 -6.85 14.22 0.16
C THR A 460 -6.11 13.70 1.38
N ALA A 461 -6.54 14.12 2.57
CA ALA A 461 -6.13 13.56 3.84
C ALA A 461 -7.14 12.49 4.26
N HIS A 462 -6.63 11.31 4.57
CA HIS A 462 -7.42 10.17 4.99
C HIS A 462 -7.41 10.09 6.52
N TYR A 463 -8.55 9.66 7.06
CA TYR A 463 -8.75 9.50 8.50
C TYR A 463 -9.22 8.08 8.82
N GLN A 464 -8.94 7.64 10.04
CA GLN A 464 -9.23 6.27 10.48
C GLN A 464 -10.73 5.95 10.43
N ASP A 465 -11.58 6.96 10.59
CA ASP A 465 -13.03 6.84 10.49
C ASP A 465 -13.57 6.76 9.05
N GLY A 466 -12.69 6.68 8.06
CA GLY A 466 -13.04 6.58 6.64
C GLY A 466 -13.61 7.88 6.08
N VAL A 467 -13.44 9.00 6.78
CA VAL A 467 -13.77 10.34 6.28
C VAL A 467 -12.54 10.92 5.61
N ASP A 468 -12.62 11.16 4.31
CA ASP A 468 -11.60 11.88 3.57
C ASP A 468 -11.85 13.39 3.67
N GLU A 469 -10.80 14.15 3.97
CA GLU A 469 -10.84 15.61 3.99
C GLU A 469 -9.95 16.19 2.88
N THR A 470 -10.41 17.27 2.25
CA THR A 470 -9.60 18.03 1.31
C THR A 470 -8.82 19.10 2.05
N GLU A 471 -7.50 19.04 1.97
CA GLU A 471 -6.59 19.96 2.64
C GLU A 471 -5.76 20.75 1.63
N THR A 472 -5.62 22.05 1.85
CA THR A 472 -4.79 22.91 0.99
C THR A 472 -3.32 22.75 1.33
N VAL A 473 -2.45 22.66 0.32
CA VAL A 473 -1.01 22.43 0.51
C VAL A 473 -0.17 23.66 0.23
N THR A 474 0.81 23.92 1.10
CA THR A 474 1.91 24.84 0.84
C THR A 474 3.17 24.06 0.50
N TRP A 475 3.54 24.00 -0.79
CA TRP A 475 4.72 23.30 -1.28
C TRP A 475 6.01 24.11 -1.13
N GLN A 476 7.13 23.43 -0.89
CA GLN A 476 8.48 23.99 -1.03
C GLN A 476 8.89 24.12 -2.50
N SER A 477 8.06 24.78 -3.30
CA SER A 477 8.18 24.83 -4.77
C SER A 477 9.47 25.49 -5.28
N ALA A 478 10.16 26.29 -4.45
CA ALA A 478 11.48 26.83 -4.79
C ALA A 478 12.55 25.74 -4.96
N ALA A 479 12.40 24.58 -4.31
CA ALA A 479 13.34 23.47 -4.48
C ALA A 479 13.34 22.93 -5.93
N LEU A 480 12.22 23.04 -6.65
CA LEU A 480 12.12 22.63 -8.06
C LEU A 480 13.05 23.41 -8.99
N ASP A 481 13.50 24.61 -8.60
CA ASP A 481 14.47 25.40 -9.38
C ASP A 481 15.85 24.72 -9.50
N TRP A 482 16.09 23.68 -8.69
CA TRP A 482 17.33 22.92 -8.64
C TRP A 482 17.29 21.59 -9.37
N ILE A 483 16.19 21.26 -10.06
CA ILE A 483 16.12 20.08 -10.95
C ILE A 483 17.17 20.23 -12.06
N ARG A 484 17.98 19.19 -12.28
CA ARG A 484 19.03 19.15 -13.32
C ARG A 484 19.03 17.81 -14.04
N GLY A 485 18.39 17.77 -15.20
CA GLY A 485 18.34 16.61 -16.08
C GLY A 485 17.38 15.52 -15.59
N ALA A 486 17.52 14.32 -16.14
CA ALA A 486 16.74 13.17 -15.72
C ALA A 486 17.05 12.77 -14.27
N GLY A 487 16.04 12.30 -13.55
CA GLY A 487 16.13 11.91 -12.15
C GLY A 487 14.75 11.78 -11.50
N THR A 488 14.72 11.25 -10.28
CA THR A 488 13.52 11.22 -9.43
C THR A 488 13.76 12.15 -8.25
N TYR A 489 12.93 13.17 -8.15
CA TYR A 489 13.06 14.25 -7.17
C TYR A 489 11.89 14.21 -6.20
N THR A 490 12.15 14.50 -4.93
CA THR A 490 11.09 14.60 -3.92
C THR A 490 10.97 16.05 -3.47
N ILE A 491 9.76 16.60 -3.52
CA ILE A 491 9.45 17.93 -2.99
C ILE A 491 8.48 17.77 -1.83
N THR A 492 8.77 18.45 -0.72
CA THR A 492 7.94 18.42 0.48
C THR A 492 6.95 19.60 0.49
N GLY A 493 5.86 19.42 1.21
CA GLY A 493 4.86 20.44 1.49
C GLY A 493 4.21 20.19 2.84
N THR A 494 3.46 21.17 3.31
CA THR A 494 2.68 21.05 4.55
C THR A 494 1.25 21.52 4.28
N THR A 495 0.27 20.78 4.80
CA THR A 495 -1.14 21.13 4.67
C THR A 495 -1.56 22.23 5.65
N ASN A 496 -2.75 22.79 5.48
CA ASN A 496 -3.35 23.72 6.44
C ASN A 496 -3.68 23.09 7.80
N ALA A 497 -3.82 21.77 7.87
CA ALA A 497 -3.96 21.03 9.13
C ALA A 497 -2.61 20.72 9.81
N GLY A 498 -1.49 21.02 9.14
CA GLY A 498 -0.14 20.78 9.64
C GLY A 498 0.40 19.38 9.33
N HIS A 499 -0.21 18.67 8.38
CA HIS A 499 0.27 17.36 7.93
C HIS A 499 1.37 17.53 6.89
N ASP A 500 2.41 16.71 7.00
CA ASP A 500 3.48 16.66 6.01
C ASP A 500 2.99 15.89 4.77
N VAL A 501 3.37 16.39 3.59
CA VAL A 501 3.04 15.76 2.31
C VAL A 501 4.24 15.84 1.37
N THR A 502 4.39 14.85 0.49
CA THR A 502 5.46 14.79 -0.50
C THR A 502 4.89 14.61 -1.90
N VAL A 503 5.58 15.19 -2.88
CA VAL A 503 5.39 14.88 -4.31
C VAL A 503 6.67 14.32 -4.89
N THR A 504 6.54 13.22 -5.63
CA THR A 504 7.61 12.61 -6.41
C THR A 504 7.53 13.12 -7.84
N VAL A 505 8.57 13.82 -8.29
CA VAL A 505 8.72 14.30 -9.66
C VAL A 505 9.71 13.40 -10.39
N THR A 506 9.23 12.61 -11.35
CA THR A 506 10.08 11.80 -12.21
C THR A 506 10.35 12.55 -13.51
N VAL A 507 11.58 12.98 -13.70
CA VAL A 507 12.05 13.59 -14.95
C VAL A 507 12.77 12.55 -15.77
N THR A 508 12.24 12.20 -16.94
CA THR A 508 12.90 11.28 -17.87
C THR A 508 13.80 12.07 -18.83
N ALA A 509 14.91 11.45 -19.25
CA ALA A 509 15.75 12.05 -20.28
C ALA A 509 14.95 12.15 -21.59
N THR A 510 14.98 13.31 -22.25
CA THR A 510 14.41 13.44 -23.58
C THR A 510 15.16 12.48 -24.50
N PRO A 511 14.47 11.53 -25.17
CA PRO A 511 15.13 10.61 -26.08
C PRO A 511 15.94 11.39 -27.11
N ALA A 512 17.20 11.02 -27.25
CA ALA A 512 18.04 11.65 -28.24
C ALA A 512 17.41 11.43 -29.63
N LYS A 513 17.38 12.49 -30.45
CA LYS A 513 16.79 12.42 -31.77
C LYS A 513 17.50 11.34 -32.60
N ASP A 514 16.74 10.34 -33.02
CA ASP A 514 17.18 9.40 -34.04
C ASP A 514 17.05 10.05 -35.42
N TYR A 515 18.11 10.00 -36.20
CA TYR A 515 18.17 10.58 -37.53
C TYR A 515 17.89 9.54 -38.63
N VAL A 516 17.78 8.25 -38.29
CA VAL A 516 17.32 7.22 -39.23
C VAL A 516 15.81 7.31 -39.34
N THR A 517 15.31 7.46 -40.57
CA THR A 517 13.87 7.40 -40.80
C THR A 517 13.44 5.94 -40.85
N ASP A 518 12.53 5.56 -39.95
CA ASP A 518 11.92 4.22 -39.89
C ASP A 518 12.96 3.08 -39.83
N GLY A 519 13.93 3.21 -38.93
CA GLY A 519 14.95 2.19 -38.73
C GLY A 519 14.45 0.91 -38.05
N SER A 520 13.24 0.94 -37.46
CA SER A 520 12.51 -0.25 -37.00
C SER A 520 11.68 -0.91 -38.09
N PHE A 521 11.59 -0.31 -39.28
CA PHE A 521 10.84 -0.84 -40.43
C PHE A 521 9.34 -1.06 -40.18
N GLU A 522 8.75 -0.50 -39.13
CA GLU A 522 7.35 -0.74 -38.76
C GLU A 522 6.37 0.03 -39.67
N ASN A 523 6.82 1.04 -40.41
CA ASN A 523 5.96 1.84 -41.28
C ASN A 523 6.22 1.58 -42.76
N ALA A 524 5.34 0.79 -43.40
CA ALA A 524 5.45 0.43 -44.81
C ALA A 524 5.50 1.63 -45.78
N GLU A 525 4.98 2.80 -45.40
CA GLU A 525 5.07 4.01 -46.22
C GLU A 525 6.50 4.58 -46.30
N ASN A 526 7.36 4.20 -45.36
CA ASN A 526 8.74 4.64 -45.22
C ASN A 526 9.77 3.65 -45.79
N ASP A 527 9.37 2.43 -46.18
CA ASP A 527 10.25 1.45 -46.85
C ASP A 527 10.99 2.08 -48.05
N LYS A 528 10.33 3.02 -48.76
CA LYS A 528 10.90 3.76 -49.90
C LYS A 528 12.13 4.61 -49.57
N ASN A 529 12.38 4.88 -48.28
CA ASN A 529 13.55 5.62 -47.80
C ASN A 529 14.80 4.71 -47.79
N TRP A 530 14.61 3.39 -47.88
CA TRP A 530 15.67 2.41 -47.98
C TRP A 530 15.84 1.95 -49.43
N THR A 531 17.05 2.08 -49.96
CA THR A 531 17.41 1.49 -51.26
C THR A 531 18.00 0.11 -51.03
N ILE A 532 17.26 -0.92 -51.43
CA ILE A 532 17.70 -2.32 -51.37
C ILE A 532 18.22 -2.76 -52.74
N ALA A 533 19.44 -3.31 -52.78
CA ALA A 533 20.06 -3.88 -53.96
C ALA A 533 20.57 -5.31 -53.70
N GLY A 534 20.79 -6.07 -54.76
CA GLY A 534 21.17 -7.49 -54.67
C GLY A 534 19.95 -8.41 -54.61
N THR A 535 20.11 -9.56 -53.97
CA THR A 535 19.08 -10.62 -53.89
C THR A 535 18.93 -11.14 -52.48
N GLY A 536 17.76 -11.67 -52.14
CA GLY A 536 17.55 -12.39 -50.89
C GLY A 536 17.30 -11.51 -49.66
N ALA A 537 17.05 -10.20 -49.83
CA ALA A 537 16.67 -9.31 -48.73
C ALA A 537 15.46 -8.43 -49.08
N SER A 538 14.58 -8.20 -48.10
CA SER A 538 13.39 -7.34 -48.24
C SER A 538 12.89 -6.87 -46.88
N ILE A 539 12.32 -5.67 -46.82
CA ILE A 539 11.58 -5.19 -45.64
C ILE A 539 10.17 -5.80 -45.67
N THR A 540 9.80 -6.58 -44.64
CA THR A 540 8.52 -7.31 -44.61
C THR A 540 8.11 -7.63 -43.17
N GLU A 541 6.85 -8.03 -42.98
CA GLU A 541 6.37 -8.60 -41.72
C GLU A 541 7.09 -9.93 -41.42
N ASP A 542 7.58 -10.07 -40.20
CA ASP A 542 8.26 -11.25 -39.64
C ASP A 542 7.98 -11.35 -38.13
N SER A 543 6.69 -11.27 -37.77
CA SER A 543 6.17 -11.35 -36.40
C SER A 543 6.75 -12.56 -35.65
N GLY A 544 7.53 -12.30 -34.59
CA GLY A 544 8.24 -13.32 -33.80
C GLY A 544 9.75 -13.40 -34.05
N ASN A 545 10.26 -12.73 -35.11
CA ASN A 545 11.68 -12.62 -35.40
C ASN A 545 12.19 -11.16 -35.44
N ALA A 546 11.31 -10.16 -35.51
CA ALA A 546 11.72 -8.76 -35.38
C ALA A 546 12.21 -8.43 -33.96
N ALA A 547 13.16 -7.49 -33.83
CA ALA A 547 13.67 -7.02 -32.53
C ALA A 547 12.74 -5.96 -31.91
N ASP A 548 11.97 -5.28 -32.75
CA ASP A 548 10.85 -4.42 -32.41
C ASP A 548 9.61 -4.79 -33.24
N GLY A 549 8.42 -4.57 -32.70
CA GLY A 549 7.18 -4.67 -33.48
C GLY A 549 7.01 -5.98 -34.27
N LYS A 550 6.74 -5.86 -35.57
CA LYS A 550 6.32 -6.98 -36.44
C LYS A 550 7.07 -7.06 -37.76
N ARG A 551 7.89 -6.08 -38.13
CA ARG A 551 8.57 -5.98 -39.43
C ARG A 551 10.07 -5.81 -39.23
N ALA A 552 10.85 -6.24 -40.20
CA ALA A 552 12.31 -6.09 -40.19
C ALA A 552 12.88 -6.14 -41.60
N LEU A 553 14.17 -5.81 -41.77
CA LEU A 553 14.93 -6.17 -42.96
C LEU A 553 15.25 -7.66 -42.90
N LYS A 554 14.38 -8.48 -43.48
CA LYS A 554 14.53 -9.94 -43.54
C LYS A 554 15.42 -10.36 -44.69
N PHE A 555 16.27 -11.36 -44.49
CA PHE A 555 17.08 -11.94 -45.55
C PHE A 555 17.22 -13.46 -45.48
N TRP A 556 17.09 -14.10 -46.65
CA TRP A 556 17.31 -15.53 -46.90
C TRP A 556 17.28 -15.80 -48.42
N ALA A 557 18.08 -16.73 -48.90
CA ALA A 557 17.95 -17.32 -50.23
C ALA A 557 18.51 -18.75 -50.30
N SER A 558 17.98 -19.55 -51.23
CA SER A 558 18.42 -20.94 -51.44
C SER A 558 19.78 -21.08 -52.14
N ASP A 559 20.26 -20.01 -52.78
CA ASP A 559 21.59 -19.91 -53.38
C ASP A 559 22.41 -18.89 -52.59
N ALA A 560 23.75 -18.94 -52.69
CA ALA A 560 24.61 -17.91 -52.10
C ALA A 560 24.23 -16.53 -52.65
N TYR A 561 24.11 -15.55 -51.77
CA TYR A 561 23.48 -14.28 -52.10
C TYR A 561 24.19 -13.13 -51.41
N SER A 562 24.06 -11.94 -52.00
CA SER A 562 24.51 -10.71 -51.39
C SER A 562 23.47 -9.61 -51.59
N PHE A 563 23.42 -8.71 -50.63
CA PHE A 563 22.50 -7.58 -50.64
C PHE A 563 23.13 -6.36 -49.99
N SER A 564 22.55 -5.20 -50.29
CA SER A 564 22.74 -3.99 -49.49
C SER A 564 21.41 -3.29 -49.25
N ALA A 565 21.25 -2.67 -48.09
CA ALA A 565 20.17 -1.76 -47.76
C ALA A 565 20.77 -0.43 -47.31
N THR A 566 20.43 0.66 -47.99
CA THR A 566 21.09 1.97 -47.81
C THR A 566 20.08 3.08 -47.54
N GLN A 567 20.41 3.98 -46.62
CA GLN A 567 19.68 5.24 -46.40
C GLN A 567 20.69 6.40 -46.29
N THR A 568 20.40 7.53 -46.95
CA THR A 568 21.23 8.75 -46.85
C THR A 568 20.52 9.78 -45.99
N ILE A 569 21.18 10.20 -44.93
CA ILE A 569 20.68 11.16 -43.94
C ILE A 569 21.39 12.49 -44.19
N THR A 570 20.63 13.58 -44.23
CA THR A 570 21.13 14.94 -44.49
C THR A 570 20.68 15.91 -43.40
N GLY A 571 21.33 17.06 -43.29
CA GLY A 571 21.02 18.06 -42.27
C GLY A 571 21.52 17.70 -40.88
N LEU A 572 22.52 16.83 -40.80
CA LEU A 572 23.23 16.51 -39.56
C LEU A 572 24.15 17.66 -39.19
N GLU A 573 24.19 18.03 -37.91
CA GLU A 573 25.20 18.97 -37.43
C GLU A 573 26.58 18.29 -37.40
N PRO A 574 27.68 19.00 -37.68
CA PRO A 574 29.03 18.44 -37.54
C PRO A 574 29.27 17.94 -36.11
N GLY A 575 29.86 16.75 -35.98
CA GLY A 575 30.12 16.15 -34.67
C GLY A 575 30.18 14.62 -34.71
N GLU A 576 30.26 14.02 -33.52
CA GLU A 576 30.29 12.58 -33.33
C GLU A 576 28.86 12.03 -33.16
N TYR A 577 28.60 10.88 -33.77
CA TYR A 577 27.34 10.16 -33.75
C TYR A 577 27.63 8.67 -33.49
N VAL A 578 26.61 7.94 -33.08
CA VAL A 578 26.64 6.49 -32.89
C VAL A 578 25.55 5.88 -33.76
N LEU A 579 25.94 5.00 -34.68
CA LEU A 579 25.05 4.18 -35.49
C LEU A 579 24.95 2.80 -34.86
N THR A 580 23.73 2.30 -34.67
CA THR A 580 23.46 0.95 -34.16
C THR A 580 22.45 0.23 -35.03
N ALA A 581 22.47 -1.10 -34.99
CA ALA A 581 21.41 -1.96 -35.50
C ALA A 581 21.48 -3.30 -34.78
N MET A 582 20.33 -3.97 -34.67
CA MET A 582 20.25 -5.32 -34.10
C MET A 582 20.11 -6.35 -35.20
N SER A 583 20.78 -7.49 -35.06
CA SER A 583 20.66 -8.62 -35.99
C SER A 583 20.42 -9.94 -35.27
N GLN A 584 19.73 -10.85 -35.94
CA GLN A 584 19.77 -12.27 -35.60
C GLN A 584 19.78 -13.09 -36.88
N GLY A 585 20.08 -14.37 -36.75
CA GLY A 585 20.15 -15.29 -37.88
C GLY A 585 21.14 -16.40 -37.63
N ALA A 586 21.33 -17.28 -38.61
CA ALA A 586 22.40 -18.27 -38.58
C ALA A 586 22.68 -18.82 -39.98
N ALA A 587 23.74 -19.62 -40.09
CA ALA A 587 23.93 -20.51 -41.22
C ALA A 587 22.83 -21.61 -41.26
N ALA A 588 22.75 -22.33 -42.38
CA ALA A 588 21.77 -23.40 -42.59
C ALA A 588 21.80 -24.52 -41.53
N ASP A 589 22.97 -24.78 -40.95
CA ASP A 589 23.21 -25.76 -39.89
C ASP A 589 23.08 -25.16 -38.47
N ASN A 590 22.55 -23.94 -38.37
CA ASN A 590 22.46 -23.11 -37.17
C ASN A 590 23.82 -22.69 -36.58
N ALA A 591 24.93 -22.80 -37.33
CA ALA A 591 26.20 -22.21 -36.91
C ALA A 591 26.13 -20.68 -36.94
N ALA A 592 26.82 -20.04 -35.99
CA ALA A 592 26.91 -18.58 -35.95
C ALA A 592 27.74 -18.04 -37.12
N ILE A 593 27.38 -16.85 -37.63
CA ILE A 593 28.13 -16.14 -38.67
C ILE A 593 28.54 -14.78 -38.12
N THR A 594 29.84 -14.53 -37.98
CA THR A 594 30.39 -13.32 -37.34
C THR A 594 30.89 -12.25 -38.33
N ASP A 595 30.99 -12.56 -39.62
CA ASP A 595 31.54 -11.65 -40.64
C ASP A 595 30.74 -11.61 -41.96
N GLY A 596 29.54 -12.18 -41.96
CA GLY A 596 28.68 -12.28 -43.16
C GLY A 596 27.73 -11.10 -43.36
N VAL A 597 27.46 -10.31 -42.32
CA VAL A 597 26.65 -9.09 -42.37
C VAL A 597 27.40 -7.96 -41.66
N ALA A 598 27.32 -6.75 -42.18
CA ALA A 598 27.98 -5.59 -41.60
C ALA A 598 27.08 -4.36 -41.63
N LEU A 599 27.18 -3.55 -40.58
CA LEU A 599 26.61 -2.21 -40.49
C LEU A 599 27.72 -1.19 -40.77
N SER A 600 27.44 -0.17 -41.57
CA SER A 600 28.44 0.85 -41.91
C SER A 600 27.84 2.23 -42.10
N ALA A 601 28.67 3.25 -41.90
CA ALA A 601 28.37 4.64 -42.19
C ALA A 601 29.48 5.26 -43.04
N THR A 602 29.10 6.00 -44.09
CA THR A 602 30.02 6.76 -44.94
C THR A 602 29.78 8.26 -44.78
N THR A 603 30.80 9.00 -44.36
CA THR A 603 30.79 10.47 -44.19
C THR A 603 32.03 11.07 -44.88
N GLY A 604 31.87 12.15 -45.65
CA GLY A 604 33.00 12.81 -46.33
C GLY A 604 33.90 11.88 -47.18
N GLY A 605 33.34 10.79 -47.71
CA GLY A 605 34.06 9.77 -48.48
C GLY A 605 34.85 8.73 -47.66
N LYS A 606 34.71 8.71 -46.33
CA LYS A 606 35.29 7.69 -45.44
C LYS A 606 34.20 6.78 -44.88
N THR A 607 34.45 5.48 -44.87
CA THR A 607 33.53 4.47 -44.33
C THR A 607 34.05 3.91 -43.01
N THR A 608 33.16 3.81 -42.03
CA THR A 608 33.36 3.11 -40.76
C THR A 608 32.33 1.98 -40.70
N SER A 609 32.68 0.85 -40.09
CA SER A 609 31.82 -0.32 -40.07
C SER A 609 32.06 -1.19 -38.84
N ASP A 610 31.05 -1.99 -38.52
CA ASP A 610 31.10 -3.03 -37.51
C ASP A 610 30.31 -4.25 -38.01
N ALA A 611 30.63 -5.44 -37.50
CA ALA A 611 29.94 -6.66 -37.88
C ALA A 611 28.57 -6.74 -37.21
N LEU A 612 27.60 -7.29 -37.94
CA LEU A 612 26.29 -7.69 -37.41
C LEU A 612 26.31 -9.21 -37.30
N GLU A 613 26.51 -9.73 -36.09
CA GLU A 613 26.62 -11.17 -35.90
C GLU A 613 25.26 -11.86 -36.00
N LEU A 614 25.26 -13.08 -36.54
CA LEU A 614 24.09 -13.94 -36.67
C LEU A 614 24.27 -15.12 -35.71
N ASN A 615 23.71 -14.99 -34.49
CA ASN A 615 24.00 -15.87 -33.35
C ASN A 615 22.92 -16.93 -33.04
N GLY A 616 21.94 -17.09 -33.92
CA GLY A 616 20.83 -18.03 -33.82
C GLY A 616 19.48 -17.36 -33.59
N TRP A 617 18.44 -18.20 -33.49
CA TRP A 617 17.05 -17.74 -33.34
C TRP A 617 16.80 -17.05 -32.01
N VAL A 618 16.26 -15.82 -32.09
CA VAL A 618 16.00 -14.88 -30.98
C VAL A 618 17.25 -14.60 -30.15
N LYS A 619 18.44 -14.78 -30.73
CA LYS A 619 19.73 -14.42 -30.16
C LYS A 619 20.25 -13.19 -30.87
N PHE A 620 19.72 -12.04 -30.47
CA PHE A 620 20.07 -10.77 -31.09
C PHE A 620 21.49 -10.32 -30.72
N ASP A 621 22.21 -9.83 -31.71
CA ASP A 621 23.46 -9.10 -31.62
C ASP A 621 23.22 -7.61 -31.87
N THR A 622 24.13 -6.73 -31.42
CA THR A 622 24.05 -5.29 -31.68
C THR A 622 25.39 -4.76 -32.18
N ALA A 623 25.41 -4.31 -33.44
CA ALA A 623 26.56 -3.62 -34.01
C ALA A 623 26.57 -2.15 -33.56
N THR A 624 27.75 -1.59 -33.26
CA THR A 624 27.90 -0.19 -32.87
C THR A 624 29.01 0.50 -33.65
N VAL A 625 28.64 1.40 -34.55
CA VAL A 625 29.57 2.11 -35.43
C VAL A 625 29.70 3.58 -34.96
N PRO A 626 30.90 4.05 -34.55
CA PRO A 626 31.14 5.47 -34.31
C PRO A 626 31.21 6.22 -35.64
N VAL A 627 30.49 7.35 -35.75
CA VAL A 627 30.35 8.12 -36.98
C VAL A 627 30.74 9.57 -36.75
N THR A 628 31.77 10.06 -37.44
CA THR A 628 32.15 11.49 -37.43
C THR A 628 31.51 12.18 -38.64
N VAL A 629 30.57 13.09 -38.40
CA VAL A 629 29.92 13.89 -39.45
C VAL A 629 30.67 15.21 -39.65
N GLY A 630 31.01 15.50 -40.91
CA GLY A 630 31.70 16.72 -41.30
C GLY A 630 30.77 17.91 -41.58
N ALA A 631 31.34 19.00 -42.11
CA ALA A 631 30.61 20.22 -42.44
C ALA A 631 29.54 20.06 -43.55
N ASP A 632 29.59 18.97 -44.32
CA ASP A 632 28.60 18.59 -45.33
C ASP A 632 27.30 18.01 -44.72
N GLY A 633 27.30 17.71 -43.41
CA GLY A 633 26.12 17.34 -42.64
C GLY A 633 25.39 16.11 -43.19
N THR A 634 26.13 15.18 -43.80
CA THR A 634 25.57 14.02 -44.50
C THR A 634 26.22 12.74 -44.02
N ALA A 635 25.41 11.70 -43.81
CA ALA A 635 25.87 10.33 -43.54
C ALA A 635 25.05 9.35 -44.36
N THR A 636 25.72 8.46 -45.09
CA THR A 636 25.07 7.33 -45.76
C THR A 636 25.26 6.09 -44.92
N ILE A 637 24.18 5.54 -44.38
CA ILE A 637 24.19 4.29 -43.63
C ILE A 637 23.94 3.12 -44.58
N THR A 638 24.63 2.01 -44.37
CA THR A 638 24.53 0.83 -45.23
C THR A 638 24.63 -0.44 -44.41
N ILE A 639 23.64 -1.31 -44.58
CA ILE A 639 23.67 -2.71 -44.15
C ILE A 639 24.07 -3.54 -45.37
N THR A 640 25.10 -4.37 -45.25
CA THR A 640 25.53 -5.28 -46.33
C THR A 640 25.52 -6.72 -45.85
N GLY A 641 25.04 -7.64 -46.67
CA GLY A 641 25.15 -9.07 -46.45
C GLY A 641 25.87 -9.77 -47.60
N ASN A 642 26.75 -10.72 -47.29
CA ASN A 642 27.37 -11.65 -48.22
C ASN A 642 27.36 -13.04 -47.60
N LEU A 643 26.34 -13.82 -47.93
CA LEU A 643 25.93 -14.99 -47.17
C LEU A 643 25.92 -16.26 -48.03
N PRO A 644 26.27 -17.43 -47.46
CA PRO A 644 26.13 -18.70 -48.15
C PRO A 644 24.65 -19.05 -48.37
N ALA A 645 24.41 -20.04 -49.23
CA ALA A 645 23.07 -20.59 -49.43
C ALA A 645 22.42 -21.00 -48.09
N ASP A 646 21.12 -20.76 -47.98
CA ASP A 646 20.26 -21.11 -46.85
C ASP A 646 20.61 -20.44 -45.50
N ALA A 647 21.63 -19.58 -45.44
CA ALA A 647 21.77 -18.67 -44.31
C ALA A 647 20.56 -17.74 -44.24
N TRP A 648 20.13 -17.41 -43.04
CA TRP A 648 18.95 -16.61 -42.80
C TRP A 648 19.22 -15.58 -41.71
N GLY A 649 18.42 -14.52 -41.68
CA GLY A 649 18.45 -13.57 -40.58
C GLY A 649 17.55 -12.37 -40.81
N ASN A 650 17.62 -11.45 -39.86
CA ASN A 650 16.99 -10.15 -39.95
C ASN A 650 17.90 -9.08 -39.33
N VAL A 651 17.68 -7.84 -39.77
CA VAL A 651 18.22 -6.63 -39.15
C VAL A 651 17.07 -5.69 -38.83
N ASP A 652 17.13 -5.08 -37.65
CA ASP A 652 16.09 -4.23 -37.10
C ASP A 652 16.71 -3.17 -36.15
N LYS A 653 15.90 -2.23 -35.64
CA LYS A 653 16.30 -1.16 -34.72
C LYS A 653 17.53 -0.38 -35.20
N VAL A 654 17.57 -0.02 -36.47
CA VAL A 654 18.66 0.78 -37.04
C VAL A 654 18.54 2.22 -36.55
N SER A 655 19.55 2.74 -35.86
CA SER A 655 19.48 4.04 -35.21
C SER A 655 20.76 4.85 -35.40
N LEU A 656 20.65 6.14 -35.70
CA LEU A 656 21.78 7.07 -35.78
C LEU A 656 21.50 8.24 -34.86
N VAL A 657 22.24 8.32 -33.75
CA VAL A 657 22.03 9.32 -32.71
C VAL A 657 23.29 10.14 -32.52
N LYS A 658 23.15 11.46 -32.33
CA LYS A 658 24.28 12.34 -32.02
C LYS A 658 24.86 11.93 -30.65
N LYS A 659 26.17 11.70 -30.60
CA LYS A 659 26.85 11.32 -29.36
C LYS A 659 26.81 12.52 -28.41
N THR A 660 26.07 12.38 -27.32
CA THR A 660 26.12 13.30 -26.18
C THR A 660 27.14 12.78 -25.18
N GLU A 661 28.03 13.65 -24.70
CA GLU A 661 28.89 13.30 -23.57
C GLU A 661 28.02 13.24 -22.32
N THR A 662 28.06 12.14 -21.57
CA THR A 662 27.48 12.09 -20.23
C THR A 662 28.27 13.06 -19.35
N PRO A 663 27.63 14.09 -18.78
CA PRO A 663 28.33 15.02 -17.89
C PRO A 663 28.92 14.25 -16.72
N VAL A 664 30.22 14.44 -16.46
CA VAL A 664 30.83 13.92 -15.23
C VAL A 664 30.32 14.79 -14.08
N LYS A 665 29.59 14.18 -13.14
CA LYS A 665 29.10 14.89 -11.96
C LYS A 665 30.29 15.46 -11.16
N PRO A 666 30.24 16.72 -10.74
CA PRO A 666 31.24 17.30 -9.86
C PRO A 666 31.20 16.65 -8.46
N SER A 667 32.27 16.81 -7.69
CA SER A 667 32.32 16.35 -6.29
C SER A 667 31.30 17.08 -5.42
N THR A 668 30.64 16.36 -4.53
CA THR A 668 29.63 16.87 -3.60
C THR A 668 30.13 16.99 -2.17
N GLU A 669 31.39 16.63 -1.89
CA GLU A 669 31.94 16.51 -0.52
C GLU A 669 31.72 17.76 0.35
N ASN A 670 31.83 18.95 -0.25
CA ASN A 670 31.61 20.21 0.48
C ASN A 670 30.13 20.53 0.71
N LEU A 671 29.25 20.09 -0.19
CA LEU A 671 27.80 20.18 0.02
C LEU A 671 27.34 19.22 1.11
N ASP A 672 27.85 17.99 1.10
CA ASP A 672 27.57 17.00 2.15
C ASP A 672 27.98 17.52 3.54
N LYS A 673 29.14 18.19 3.63
CA LYS A 673 29.58 18.87 4.87
C LYS A 673 28.66 20.01 5.29
N ALA A 674 28.18 20.83 4.35
CA ALA A 674 27.28 21.93 4.65
C ALA A 674 25.91 21.43 5.15
N VAL A 675 25.35 20.41 4.51
CA VAL A 675 24.12 19.73 4.94
C VAL A 675 24.29 19.08 6.31
N ALA A 676 25.42 18.41 6.55
CA ALA A 676 25.72 17.83 7.85
C ALA A 676 25.87 18.88 8.97
N GLU A 677 26.34 20.09 8.66
CA GLU A 677 26.40 21.19 9.62
C GLU A 677 25.00 21.73 9.95
N ALA A 678 24.15 21.90 8.94
CA ALA A 678 22.74 22.25 9.15
C ALA A 678 22.01 21.23 10.04
N GLY A 679 22.31 19.94 9.88
CA GLY A 679 21.75 18.86 10.71
C GLY A 679 22.13 18.93 12.20
N LYS A 680 23.15 19.71 12.59
CA LYS A 680 23.55 19.91 13.99
C LYS A 680 22.77 21.03 14.69
N ILE A 681 21.97 21.79 13.97
CA ILE A 681 21.22 22.93 14.51
C ILE A 681 20.12 22.44 15.45
N ASN A 682 20.13 22.93 16.70
CA ASN A 682 19.03 22.73 17.63
C ASN A 682 17.85 23.61 17.22
N ARG A 683 16.89 23.03 16.49
CA ARG A 683 15.76 23.73 15.90
C ARG A 683 14.87 24.42 16.95
N ASP A 684 14.83 23.93 18.19
CA ASP A 684 13.99 24.50 19.25
C ASP A 684 14.40 25.93 19.64
N GLU A 685 15.64 26.33 19.37
CA GLU A 685 16.18 27.64 19.72
C GLU A 685 15.82 28.74 18.70
N TYR A 686 15.32 28.38 17.52
CA TYR A 686 15.17 29.31 16.39
C TYR A 686 13.72 29.52 15.96
N THR A 687 13.44 30.68 15.39
CA THR A 687 12.10 31.03 14.89
C THR A 687 11.70 30.16 13.70
N ASN A 688 10.42 29.82 13.62
CA ASN A 688 9.85 29.03 12.53
C ASN A 688 10.14 29.65 11.15
N GLU A 689 10.12 30.98 11.03
CA GLU A 689 10.41 31.67 9.75
C GLU A 689 11.86 31.44 9.30
N SER A 690 12.82 31.50 10.23
CA SER A 690 14.23 31.27 9.89
C SER A 690 14.52 29.79 9.60
N LEU A 691 13.86 28.87 10.31
CA LEU A 691 13.95 27.43 10.06
C LEU A 691 13.35 27.05 8.71
N ALA A 692 12.23 27.67 8.31
CA ALA A 692 11.64 27.42 6.99
C ALA A 692 12.59 27.79 5.85
N LYS A 693 13.43 28.82 6.02
CA LYS A 693 14.48 29.18 5.04
C LYS A 693 15.61 28.15 5.02
N LEU A 694 15.96 27.57 6.16
CA LEU A 694 16.90 26.46 6.25
C LEU A 694 16.35 25.20 5.58
N ASP A 695 15.06 24.88 5.78
CA ASP A 695 14.42 23.71 5.18
C ASP A 695 14.35 23.85 3.65
N GLN A 696 14.02 25.04 3.14
CA GLN A 696 14.10 25.34 1.70
C GLN A 696 15.51 25.14 1.13
N ALA A 697 16.54 25.49 1.91
CA ALA A 697 17.92 25.31 1.52
C ALA A 697 18.37 23.85 1.48
N LEU A 698 17.91 23.06 2.43
CA LEU A 698 18.16 21.62 2.46
C LEU A 698 17.42 20.90 1.33
N ALA A 699 16.16 21.28 1.06
CA ALA A 699 15.41 20.74 -0.07
C ALA A 699 16.07 21.06 -1.42
N ALA A 700 16.65 22.24 -1.58
CA ALA A 700 17.45 22.58 -2.76
C ALA A 700 18.66 21.64 -2.94
N ALA A 701 19.33 21.28 -1.85
CA ALA A 701 20.44 20.32 -1.87
C ALA A 701 19.99 18.92 -2.28
N ASP A 702 18.93 18.41 -1.66
CA ASP A 702 18.38 17.08 -1.98
C ASP A 702 17.94 17.00 -3.45
N VAL A 703 17.24 18.02 -3.94
CA VAL A 703 16.80 18.09 -5.34
C VAL A 703 17.99 18.16 -6.30
N LEU A 704 19.00 18.98 -6.00
CA LEU A 704 20.17 19.09 -6.87
C LEU A 704 20.90 17.73 -7.00
N LEU A 705 21.12 17.05 -5.85
CA LEU A 705 21.86 15.80 -5.77
C LEU A 705 21.16 14.65 -6.51
N ALA A 706 19.82 14.67 -6.56
CA ALA A 706 19.03 13.72 -7.34
C ALA A 706 19.19 13.88 -8.87
N GLY A 707 19.65 15.04 -9.34
CA GLY A 707 19.79 15.34 -10.77
C GLY A 707 20.95 14.59 -11.45
N SER A 708 20.87 14.44 -12.77
CA SER A 708 21.91 13.78 -13.59
C SER A 708 22.91 14.75 -14.23
N THR A 709 22.61 16.05 -14.29
CA THR A 709 23.39 17.01 -15.11
C THR A 709 23.82 18.30 -14.39
N TYR A 710 23.87 18.31 -13.05
CA TYR A 710 24.30 19.49 -12.29
C TYR A 710 25.79 19.83 -12.46
N THR A 711 26.11 21.11 -12.37
CA THR A 711 27.46 21.67 -12.56
C THR A 711 28.14 21.99 -11.23
N GLU A 712 29.46 22.23 -11.27
CA GLU A 712 30.22 22.68 -10.10
C GLU A 712 29.70 24.03 -9.58
N GLN A 713 29.20 24.90 -10.47
CA GLN A 713 28.57 26.15 -10.08
C GLN A 713 27.26 25.92 -9.33
N ASP A 714 26.40 24.99 -9.80
CA ASP A 714 25.16 24.65 -9.08
C ASP A 714 25.47 24.17 -7.65
N VAL A 715 26.47 23.29 -7.50
CA VAL A 715 26.90 22.80 -6.18
C VAL A 715 27.36 23.94 -5.28
N ASN A 716 28.19 24.85 -5.80
CA ASN A 716 28.67 26.01 -5.04
C ASN A 716 27.53 26.96 -4.65
N ASP A 717 26.54 27.16 -5.51
CA ASP A 717 25.39 28.03 -5.23
C ASP A 717 24.49 27.44 -4.15
N VAL A 718 24.26 26.12 -4.15
CA VAL A 718 23.51 25.45 -3.08
C VAL A 718 24.30 25.44 -1.76
N ILE A 719 25.62 25.19 -1.78
CA ILE A 719 26.47 25.29 -0.57
C ILE A 719 26.31 26.66 0.06
N LYS A 720 26.37 27.71 -0.75
CA LYS A 720 26.19 29.08 -0.28
C LYS A 720 24.79 29.29 0.28
N LEU A 721 23.76 28.77 -0.39
CA LEU A 721 22.37 28.91 0.03
C LEU A 721 22.12 28.24 1.39
N VAL A 722 22.70 27.06 1.64
CA VAL A 722 22.69 26.41 2.97
C VAL A 722 23.44 27.24 4.00
N ALA A 723 24.65 27.73 3.67
CA ALA A 723 25.45 28.54 4.59
C ALA A 723 24.77 29.86 4.97
N ASP A 724 24.17 30.55 3.99
CA ASP A 724 23.42 31.79 4.20
C ASP A 724 22.16 31.54 5.06
N ALA A 725 21.49 30.40 4.88
CA ALA A 725 20.33 30.02 5.69
C ALA A 725 20.72 29.73 7.15
N ILE A 726 21.82 29.00 7.38
CA ILE A 726 22.37 28.78 8.74
C ILE A 726 22.75 30.13 9.38
N ALA A 727 23.43 31.01 8.65
CA ALA A 727 23.82 32.33 9.16
C ALA A 727 22.61 33.24 9.42
N GLY A 728 21.51 33.05 8.69
CA GLY A 728 20.26 33.78 8.82
C GLY A 728 19.31 33.24 9.89
N LEU A 729 19.70 32.20 10.64
CA LEU A 729 18.90 31.67 11.74
C LEU A 729 18.68 32.72 12.83
N ALA A 730 17.42 32.94 13.19
CA ALA A 730 17.02 33.94 14.18
C ALA A 730 16.55 33.23 15.45
N GLN A 731 17.22 33.48 16.57
CA GLN A 731 16.86 32.87 17.86
C GLN A 731 15.47 33.33 18.33
N LYS A 732 14.78 32.45 19.06
CA LYS A 732 13.53 32.80 19.73
C LYS A 732 13.81 33.73 20.91
N GLU A 733 13.10 34.84 20.98
CA GLU A 733 13.23 35.83 22.05
C GLU A 733 12.02 35.78 22.99
N VAL A 734 12.29 35.75 24.30
CA VAL A 734 11.23 35.79 25.32
C VAL A 734 10.58 37.17 25.30
N SER A 735 9.27 37.19 25.07
CA SER A 735 8.48 38.42 24.88
C SER A 735 7.71 38.83 26.14
N SER A 736 7.41 37.87 27.03
CA SER A 736 6.71 38.09 28.30
C SER A 736 7.13 37.04 29.33
N LEU A 737 6.86 37.30 30.60
CA LEU A 737 7.08 36.35 31.69
C LEU A 737 5.74 35.94 32.30
N THR A 738 5.64 34.68 32.70
CA THR A 738 4.61 34.19 33.62
C THR A 738 5.31 33.77 34.91
N VAL A 739 4.93 34.39 36.04
CA VAL A 739 5.53 34.08 37.35
C VAL A 739 4.48 33.41 38.22
N THR A 740 4.78 32.20 38.70
CA THR A 740 3.93 31.47 39.63
C THR A 740 4.67 31.32 40.97
N PRO A 741 4.28 32.06 42.02
CA PRO A 741 4.89 31.91 43.33
C PRO A 741 4.41 30.64 44.04
N SER A 742 5.37 29.81 44.46
CA SER A 742 5.15 28.65 45.32
C SER A 742 4.99 29.05 46.79
N LYS A 743 5.57 30.21 47.17
CA LYS A 743 5.46 30.82 48.49
C LYS A 743 4.90 32.23 48.39
N THR A 744 3.81 32.48 49.12
CA THR A 744 3.06 33.75 49.06
C THR A 744 3.13 34.58 50.35
N THR A 745 3.86 34.11 51.36
CA THR A 745 4.05 34.83 52.64
C THR A 745 5.51 34.77 53.09
N TYR A 746 6.06 35.94 53.43
CA TYR A 746 7.42 36.15 53.92
C TYR A 746 7.40 36.88 55.27
N GLN A 747 8.51 36.87 55.99
CA GLN A 747 8.72 37.71 57.16
C GLN A 747 9.64 38.88 56.85
N VAL A 748 9.55 39.94 57.67
CA VAL A 748 10.47 41.08 57.56
C VAL A 748 11.94 40.61 57.60
N GLY A 749 12.69 40.98 56.56
CA GLY A 749 14.10 40.61 56.37
C GLY A 749 14.37 39.26 55.70
N ASP A 750 13.34 38.54 55.24
CA ASP A 750 13.51 37.35 54.41
C ASP A 750 14.00 37.70 53.00
N ALA A 751 14.75 36.79 52.38
CA ALA A 751 15.07 36.83 50.96
C ALA A 751 14.19 35.80 50.22
N ILE A 752 13.86 36.09 48.97
CA ILE A 752 13.20 35.12 48.09
C ILE A 752 14.26 34.12 47.61
N ASP A 753 14.00 32.82 47.82
CA ASP A 753 14.77 31.75 47.20
C ASP A 753 14.20 31.50 45.80
N ALA A 754 14.85 32.04 44.78
CA ALA A 754 14.30 32.07 43.42
C ALA A 754 14.05 30.67 42.81
N ASP A 755 14.79 29.64 43.22
CA ASP A 755 14.65 28.28 42.68
C ASP A 755 13.56 27.46 43.40
N HIS A 756 13.22 27.82 44.65
CA HIS A 756 12.24 27.08 45.47
C HIS A 756 10.92 27.84 45.65
N ASP A 757 10.98 29.16 45.77
CA ASP A 757 9.81 29.99 46.05
C ASP A 757 9.07 30.43 44.78
N LEU A 758 9.68 30.28 43.59
CA LEU A 758 9.15 30.77 42.31
C LEU A 758 9.29 29.74 41.17
N LYS A 759 8.28 29.68 40.31
CA LYS A 759 8.40 29.17 38.94
C LYS A 759 8.25 30.31 37.95
N VAL A 760 9.29 30.60 37.19
CA VAL A 760 9.29 31.66 36.17
C VAL A 760 9.33 31.00 34.79
N VAL A 761 8.36 31.34 33.95
CA VAL A 761 8.25 30.86 32.58
C VAL A 761 8.38 32.04 31.63
N GLY A 762 9.34 31.98 30.72
CA GLY A 762 9.46 32.92 29.61
C GLY A 762 8.57 32.48 28.46
N ASN A 763 7.64 33.33 28.04
CA ASN A 763 6.81 33.06 26.87
C ASN A 763 7.41 33.76 25.66
N TYR A 764 7.65 32.98 24.60
CA TYR A 764 8.00 33.53 23.30
C TYR A 764 6.79 34.26 22.70
N SER A 765 7.02 35.04 21.64
CA SER A 765 5.93 35.67 20.89
C SER A 765 4.85 34.66 20.50
N ALA A 766 3.60 35.13 20.37
CA ALA A 766 2.41 34.30 20.26
C ALA A 766 2.58 33.13 19.26
N GLY A 767 2.35 31.90 19.74
CA GLY A 767 2.45 30.67 18.94
C GLY A 767 3.81 29.95 18.98
N MET A 768 4.84 30.49 19.63
CA MET A 768 6.19 29.87 19.68
C MET A 768 6.51 29.10 20.97
N GLY A 769 5.51 28.85 21.82
CA GLY A 769 5.68 28.10 23.07
C GLY A 769 6.30 28.92 24.20
N ASN A 770 6.90 28.22 25.17
CA ASN A 770 7.51 28.81 26.35
C ASN A 770 8.71 28.00 26.85
N VAL A 771 9.51 28.62 27.71
CA VAL A 771 10.68 28.01 28.35
C VAL A 771 10.66 28.31 29.85
N THR A 772 11.01 27.33 30.68
CA THR A 772 11.18 27.58 32.12
C THR A 772 12.54 28.23 32.36
N LEU A 773 12.57 29.34 33.09
CA LEU A 773 13.78 30.11 33.35
C LEU A 773 14.39 29.74 34.71
N SER A 774 15.71 29.63 34.76
CA SER A 774 16.49 29.45 36.00
C SER A 774 16.76 30.79 36.69
N ALA A 775 17.05 30.77 38.00
CA ALA A 775 17.26 31.96 38.81
C ALA A 775 18.38 32.89 38.32
N ASP A 776 19.35 32.38 37.57
CA ASP A 776 20.42 33.17 36.97
C ASP A 776 19.98 33.92 35.71
N GLN A 777 18.79 33.66 35.15
CA GLN A 777 18.28 34.31 33.93
C GLN A 777 17.38 35.53 34.18
N PHE A 778 16.98 35.78 35.43
CA PHE A 778 16.16 36.93 35.81
C PHE A 778 16.68 37.61 37.08
N THR A 779 16.25 38.85 37.31
CA THR A 779 16.48 39.57 38.57
C THR A 779 15.17 39.77 39.30
N LEU A 780 15.25 39.83 40.63
CA LEU A 780 14.13 40.10 41.51
C LEU A 780 14.33 41.48 42.15
N ASP A 781 13.30 42.31 42.10
CA ASP A 781 13.22 43.59 42.82
C ASP A 781 12.03 43.55 43.78
N TYR A 782 12.32 43.64 45.07
CA TYR A 782 11.35 43.57 46.16
C TYR A 782 11.89 44.27 47.42
N ASP A 783 10.98 44.73 48.27
CA ASP A 783 11.30 45.32 49.57
C ASP A 783 10.47 44.64 50.67
N PHE A 784 11.12 43.81 51.48
CA PHE A 784 10.53 43.14 52.64
C PHE A 784 11.04 43.74 53.97
N SER A 785 11.39 45.04 53.99
CA SER A 785 11.91 45.73 55.18
C SER A 785 10.85 46.09 56.23
N ALA A 786 9.56 46.04 55.87
CA ALA A 786 8.43 46.29 56.78
C ALA A 786 7.23 45.37 56.47
N PRO A 787 6.34 45.12 57.44
CA PRO A 787 5.13 44.34 57.20
C PRO A 787 4.21 44.99 56.17
N ALA A 788 3.64 44.20 55.27
CA ALA A 788 2.73 44.66 54.22
C ALA A 788 1.79 43.53 53.82
N ASP A 789 0.49 43.83 53.72
CA ASP A 789 -0.52 42.85 53.26
C ASP A 789 -0.36 42.52 51.76
N ALA A 790 0.34 43.37 51.01
CA ALA A 790 0.66 43.19 49.58
C ALA A 790 1.98 43.91 49.21
N ALA A 791 3.12 43.27 49.48
CA ALA A 791 4.43 43.70 48.99
C ALA A 791 4.61 43.31 47.53
N LYS A 792 5.11 44.25 46.71
CA LYS A 792 5.35 44.05 45.29
C LYS A 792 6.67 43.30 45.08
N VAL A 793 6.64 42.25 44.25
CA VAL A 793 7.85 41.61 43.72
C VAL A 793 7.83 41.75 42.19
N THR A 794 8.88 42.33 41.64
CA THR A 794 9.06 42.48 40.19
C THR A 794 10.13 41.51 39.73
N VAL A 795 9.79 40.64 38.79
CA VAL A 795 10.71 39.74 38.10
C VAL A 795 11.07 40.37 36.76
N THR A 796 12.36 40.56 36.49
CA THR A 796 12.86 41.16 35.24
C THR A 796 13.78 40.19 34.54
N LEU A 797 13.53 39.91 33.27
CA LEU A 797 14.42 39.07 32.46
C LEU A 797 15.77 39.78 32.26
N LYS A 798 16.89 39.08 32.51
CA LYS A 798 18.23 39.71 32.38
C LYS A 798 18.61 40.01 30.94
N SER A 799 18.25 39.13 30.00
CA SER A 799 18.55 39.30 28.57
C SER A 799 17.76 40.45 27.95
N ASN A 800 16.58 40.78 28.48
CA ASN A 800 15.78 41.92 28.05
C ASN A 800 15.10 42.61 29.24
N PRO A 801 15.70 43.68 29.80
CA PRO A 801 15.16 44.37 30.97
C PRO A 801 13.79 45.02 30.79
N ASN A 802 13.27 45.10 29.56
CA ASN A 802 11.92 45.59 29.30
C ASN A 802 10.85 44.52 29.51
N VAL A 803 11.24 43.25 29.64
CA VAL A 803 10.33 42.14 29.91
C VAL A 803 10.30 41.91 31.42
N THR A 804 9.24 42.40 32.04
CA THR A 804 9.03 42.32 33.49
C THR A 804 7.65 41.81 33.81
N GLU A 805 7.52 41.01 34.87
CA GLU A 805 6.24 40.63 35.43
C GLU A 805 6.21 40.97 36.91
N THR A 806 5.07 41.44 37.40
CA THR A 806 4.88 41.81 38.80
C THR A 806 3.82 40.94 39.43
N TYR A 807 4.11 40.46 40.65
CA TYR A 807 3.10 39.88 41.52
C TYR A 807 3.22 40.45 42.94
N THR A 808 2.30 40.07 43.83
CA THR A 808 2.30 40.53 45.23
C THR A 808 2.32 39.36 46.20
N VAL A 809 2.95 39.57 47.36
CA VAL A 809 3.06 38.60 48.47
C VAL A 809 2.77 39.30 49.79
N ALA A 810 2.39 38.54 50.83
CA ALA A 810 2.23 39.09 52.18
C ALA A 810 3.58 39.09 52.92
N VAL A 811 3.90 40.17 53.63
CA VAL A 811 5.09 40.29 54.49
C VAL A 811 4.62 40.51 55.93
N THR A 812 4.96 39.57 56.81
CA THR A 812 4.55 39.58 58.23
C THR A 812 5.69 40.03 59.13
N ALA A 813 5.37 40.63 60.28
CA ALA A 813 6.38 41.00 61.26
C ALA A 813 7.12 39.74 61.77
N ARG A 814 8.46 39.79 61.81
CA ARG A 814 9.25 38.75 62.48
C ARG A 814 8.89 38.76 63.97
N ALA A 815 8.45 37.64 64.52
CA ALA A 815 8.13 37.56 65.93
C ALA A 815 9.39 37.86 66.77
N GLU A 816 9.37 38.93 67.55
CA GLU A 816 10.40 39.16 68.56
C GLU A 816 10.34 38.03 69.58
N GLY A 817 11.39 37.20 69.61
CA GLY A 817 11.57 36.18 70.64
C GLY A 817 11.65 36.84 72.01
N GLY A 818 10.55 36.74 72.76
CA GLY A 818 10.51 37.05 74.18
C GLY A 818 11.47 36.14 74.96
N SER A 819 12.22 36.78 75.85
CA SER A 819 13.22 36.21 76.77
C SER A 819 12.62 35.34 77.88
N GLY A 820 13.41 34.36 78.37
CA GLY A 820 13.14 33.57 79.59
C GLY A 820 13.84 32.19 79.55
N ASN A 821 15.14 32.00 79.80
CA ASN A 821 15.96 32.13 81.02
C ASN A 821 16.04 30.84 81.89
N GLY A 822 17.28 30.35 82.09
CA GLY A 822 17.72 29.33 83.10
C GLY A 822 18.18 27.99 82.50
N SER A 823 19.36 27.42 82.77
CA SER A 823 20.40 27.69 83.78
C SER A 823 21.78 27.11 83.35
N ASP A 824 22.85 27.67 83.95
CA ASP A 824 24.19 27.13 84.30
C ASP A 824 24.84 25.95 83.51
N GLY A 825 26.14 25.89 83.25
CA GLY A 825 27.30 26.69 83.65
C GLY A 825 28.60 25.98 83.20
N ALA A 826 29.65 26.79 82.97
CA ALA A 826 31.09 26.52 83.03
C ALA A 826 31.69 25.15 82.62
N GLY A 827 32.72 25.16 81.77
CA GLY A 827 33.69 24.06 81.75
C GLY A 827 34.64 24.02 80.56
N ASN A 828 35.91 24.30 80.83
CA ASN A 828 37.04 24.30 79.91
C ASN A 828 37.55 22.85 79.62
N GLY A 829 38.13 22.63 78.44
CA GLY A 829 39.23 21.66 78.26
C GLY A 829 38.94 20.32 77.56
N GLY A 830 39.83 19.99 76.61
CA GLY A 830 40.48 18.69 76.63
C GLY A 830 39.95 17.59 75.71
N ALA A 831 40.64 17.43 74.58
CA ALA A 831 41.30 16.20 74.17
C ALA A 831 40.47 14.92 73.86
N THR A 832 40.74 14.44 72.64
CA THR A 832 41.18 13.07 72.33
C THR A 832 40.19 11.91 72.18
N ILE A 833 40.49 11.15 71.10
CA ILE A 833 40.52 9.67 71.00
C ILE A 833 39.21 9.00 70.52
N ASN A 834 39.20 8.75 69.19
CA ASN A 834 39.13 7.45 68.48
C ASN A 834 39.07 6.19 69.40
N PRO A 835 38.62 4.99 68.97
CA PRO A 835 39.45 4.25 68.02
C PRO A 835 38.71 3.28 67.08
N ASP A 836 39.37 3.04 65.95
CA ASP A 836 39.70 1.71 65.40
C ASP A 836 38.58 0.79 64.89
N THR A 837 38.75 0.03 63.78
CA THR A 837 39.98 -0.35 63.07
C THR A 837 39.65 -0.95 61.70
N GLY A 838 40.52 -0.68 60.74
CA GLY A 838 41.09 -1.66 59.81
C GLY A 838 40.31 -1.94 58.52
N GLU A 839 40.91 -2.25 57.38
CA GLU A 839 42.31 -2.28 56.93
C GLU A 839 42.27 -2.69 55.42
N GLY A 840 43.26 -2.28 54.63
CA GLY A 840 43.61 -2.88 53.31
C GLY A 840 43.11 -2.11 52.08
N ASP A 841 43.83 -1.12 51.55
CA ASP A 841 45.07 -1.19 50.73
C ASP A 841 44.82 -1.68 49.28
N LYS A 842 44.87 -0.79 48.26
CA LYS A 842 46.01 -0.65 47.32
C LYS A 842 45.71 0.22 46.07
N THR A 843 46.52 1.28 45.99
CA THR A 843 47.32 1.78 44.84
C THR A 843 46.71 2.53 43.64
N ASN A 844 47.31 3.73 43.46
CA ASN A 844 47.75 4.44 42.24
C ASN A 844 46.69 5.09 41.34
N GLY A 845 46.81 6.37 40.95
CA GLY A 845 47.84 7.37 41.20
C GLY A 845 47.67 8.59 40.27
N ALA A 846 48.23 9.74 40.71
CA ALA A 846 48.82 10.87 39.96
C ALA A 846 48.00 11.53 38.83
N ASN A 847 48.08 12.81 38.47
CA ASN A 847 48.76 14.08 38.82
C ASN A 847 48.07 15.06 37.80
N GLY A 848 47.98 16.37 37.93
CA GLY A 848 48.61 17.37 38.77
C GLY A 848 48.35 18.76 38.15
N ASP A 849 48.52 19.77 39.00
CA ASP A 849 48.87 21.19 38.73
C ASP A 849 47.85 22.12 38.04
N LYS A 850 47.37 23.20 38.68
CA LYS A 850 48.05 24.48 39.05
C LYS A 850 48.39 25.30 37.79
N ILE A 851 48.18 26.62 37.66
CA ILE A 851 48.22 27.73 38.63
C ILE A 851 47.73 29.03 37.92
N THR A 852 46.92 29.82 38.64
CA THR A 852 46.82 31.30 38.78
C THR A 852 47.18 32.32 37.66
N GLY A 853 46.40 33.42 37.64
CA GLY A 853 46.87 34.78 37.30
C GLY A 853 45.77 35.68 36.69
N VAL A 854 44.95 36.45 37.42
CA VAL A 854 45.20 37.74 38.14
C VAL A 854 45.06 39.00 37.25
N LEU A 855 44.07 39.85 37.62
CA LEU A 855 43.94 41.35 37.50
C LEU A 855 43.95 41.97 36.09
N SER A 856 43.26 43.07 35.74
CA SER A 856 42.29 43.99 36.37
C SER A 856 41.98 45.11 35.35
N ASN A 857 40.76 45.69 35.39
CA ASN A 857 40.42 47.13 35.28
C ASN A 857 40.96 47.97 34.07
N THR A 858 40.29 48.96 33.47
CA THR A 858 39.14 49.83 33.76
C THR A 858 39.04 50.86 32.61
N GLY A 859 37.90 51.52 32.44
CA GLY A 859 37.78 52.88 31.85
C GLY A 859 36.85 52.93 30.64
N SER A 860 35.56 53.26 30.75
CA SER A 860 34.90 54.54 31.09
C SER A 860 34.93 55.62 29.99
N ALA A 861 33.71 56.05 29.58
CA ALA A 861 33.23 57.41 29.23
C ALA A 861 32.27 57.34 28.01
N VAL A 862 30.94 57.50 28.14
CA VAL A 862 30.13 58.75 28.38
C VAL A 862 30.32 59.71 27.20
N THR A 863 29.33 60.12 26.37
CA THR A 863 28.11 60.97 26.57
C THR A 863 27.49 61.12 25.16
N ALA A 864 26.20 60.93 24.83
CA ALA A 864 24.93 61.60 25.18
C ALA A 864 24.38 62.57 24.10
N VAL A 865 23.04 62.59 23.98
CA VAL A 865 22.11 63.61 23.43
C VAL A 865 22.04 63.71 21.89
N GLY A 866 20.90 63.87 21.20
CA GLY A 866 19.46 64.10 21.49
C GLY A 866 18.66 63.99 20.16
N LEU A 867 17.39 63.56 20.18
CA LEU A 867 16.13 64.33 20.26
C LEU A 867 15.51 64.74 18.90
N ALA A 868 14.16 64.75 18.89
CA ALA A 868 13.17 65.22 17.90
C ALA A 868 12.62 64.12 16.94
N VAL A 869 11.41 63.57 17.13
CA VAL A 869 10.03 64.13 17.06
C VAL A 869 9.66 64.68 15.68
N VAL A 870 8.76 63.99 14.95
CA VAL A 870 7.60 64.60 14.25
C VAL A 870 6.42 63.61 14.23
N VAL A 871 5.26 64.17 14.56
CA VAL A 871 3.91 63.61 14.66
C VAL A 871 3.17 63.74 13.32
N LEU A 872 2.29 62.77 12.98
CA LEU A 872 1.06 63.03 12.21
C LEU A 872 0.01 61.94 12.53
N GLY A 873 -1.12 62.37 13.11
CA GLY A 873 -2.37 61.59 13.14
C GLY A 873 -3.08 61.63 11.78
N VAL A 874 -4.30 61.14 11.56
CA VAL A 874 -5.48 61.01 12.43
C VAL A 874 -6.50 60.09 11.72
N ALA A 875 -7.19 59.26 12.52
CA ALA A 875 -8.59 58.75 12.45
C ALA A 875 -9.20 57.98 11.25
N GLY A 876 -10.10 57.07 11.65
CA GLY A 876 -11.28 56.59 10.92
C GLY A 876 -11.06 55.19 10.34
N GLY A 877 -11.90 54.18 10.54
CA GLY A 877 -13.26 54.10 11.03
C GLY A 877 -13.79 52.75 10.53
N VAL A 878 -14.38 51.96 11.43
CA VAL A 878 -14.91 50.63 11.16
C VAL A 878 -16.11 50.72 10.19
N SER A 879 -16.18 49.84 9.20
CA SER A 879 -17.42 49.57 8.45
C SER A 879 -17.51 48.09 8.10
N LEU A 880 -18.51 47.46 8.71
CA LEU A 880 -19.01 46.11 8.51
C LEU A 880 -19.90 46.11 7.24
N ALA A 881 -19.65 45.22 6.29
CA ALA A 881 -20.49 45.07 5.09
C ALA A 881 -21.05 43.65 4.99
N LEU A 882 -22.35 43.51 5.29
CA LEU A 882 -23.19 42.43 4.79
C LEU A 882 -23.38 42.58 3.28
N ARG A 883 -23.34 41.47 2.54
CA ARG A 883 -23.89 41.40 1.17
C ARG A 883 -24.89 40.26 1.02
N ARG A 884 -26.12 40.65 0.69
CA ARG A 884 -27.25 39.82 0.26
C ARG A 884 -27.04 39.26 -1.14
N LYS A 885 -27.48 38.01 -1.34
CA LYS A 885 -27.85 37.40 -2.63
C LYS A 885 -29.15 37.99 -3.19
N ARG A 886 -29.13 38.31 -4.48
CA ARG A 886 -30.17 38.21 -5.53
C ARG A 886 -29.33 38.10 -6.82
N SER A 887 -29.56 37.21 -7.77
CA SER A 887 -30.77 36.62 -8.34
C SER A 887 -30.44 35.28 -8.97
#